data_AF-A0AAJ0E7Z7-F1
#
_entry.id   AF-A0AAJ0E7Z7-F1
#
_cell.length_a   1.000
_cell.length_b   1.000
_cell.length_c   1.000
_cell.angle_alpha   90.00
_cell.angle_beta   90.00
_cell.angle_gamma   90.00
#
_symmetry.space_group_name_H-M   'P 1'
#
loop_
_entity.id
_entity.type
_entity.pdbx_description
1 polymer ?
#
loop_
_entity_poly.entity_id
_entity_poly.type
_entity_poly.pdbx_seq_one_letter_code
_entity_poly.pdbx_strand_id
1 'polypeptide(L)'
;MPAANSNTTSPVKKPTIVGLYGLPGSGKSYVLCRLKTYFGFGDRFQYYEGSEVIGNLVDGGLEAFKRLHNDAKTRKRQQAIQCVADECTATGRIGIVTGHYSFWNDKPPSHDVVWTDADLRVYTHILYLDMPAISLWDQRTYDELRTRPELQPHHLAQWKNSEIAALSRLSRLNDMHFMPLYLGGPHSSDGIEHMLRNIETTDEENLRRVRSETDRLLFSGPGRDRLDTVLVLDADRTLCAADTGSMFWERLKATSRRRYPDCVWDGPENFGKHWLWDDLICPLKRLFSENNDYSLAFFHRAMALYEYVESAFDEVCEEVAAAVSLYPEFMALIHAVKCHRGVGIVIATCGLRRIWKLILEREGLDDDVKIIGGGRFSDDYVVTPEAKAVVVSHLQSKGVFVWAFGDSPMDLPMLKRADQAIVVVGEERSRSKTMDAELTRVITGDKNFRPRQALVPIHSSPRLDPEHLPIIDISGQAFVESILYRYANLQVLHATNKSAAKLLMTATRDASVAGPSLRAAHGQVGRYLATEFLTELLGLETYPIPHVQGYNTDGHRLVDESRTAIVALMRGGEPMALGVSEVFPHAIFIHANRASELTKETLAGVNTLLLVDSVVNSGKSIKGFVDRVRRLKLEIRIVIVAGVVQAKAISDVLEPLACKGDLSLVALRLSDNKFPGIGGTDTGNRLFNTTHLN
;
A
#
# COMPACT_ATOMS: atom_id res chain seq x y z
N MET A 1 19.20 -24.26 -43.58
CA MET A 1 18.07 -24.95 -42.95
C MET A 1 17.10 -23.89 -42.45
N PRO A 2 15.80 -23.97 -42.79
CA PRO A 2 14.85 -22.90 -42.55
C PRO A 2 14.43 -22.84 -41.07
N ALA A 3 14.15 -21.63 -40.60
CA ALA A 3 13.68 -21.33 -39.26
C ALA A 3 12.27 -21.91 -39.02
N ALA A 4 12.12 -22.68 -37.94
CA ALA A 4 10.83 -23.14 -37.46
C ALA A 4 10.14 -22.00 -36.70
N ASN A 5 9.09 -21.43 -37.29
CA ASN A 5 8.14 -20.58 -36.60
C ASN A 5 7.35 -21.43 -35.59
N SER A 6 7.71 -21.33 -34.32
CA SER A 6 6.84 -21.80 -33.23
C SER A 6 5.70 -20.79 -33.05
N ASN A 7 4.59 -21.04 -33.75
CA ASN A 7 3.30 -20.44 -33.40
C ASN A 7 2.92 -20.91 -32.00
N THR A 8 3.26 -20.12 -30.98
CA THR A 8 2.69 -20.24 -29.64
C THR A 8 1.25 -19.75 -29.71
N THR A 9 0.32 -20.65 -30.02
CA THR A 9 -1.11 -20.45 -29.77
C THR A 9 -1.29 -20.22 -28.27
N SER A 10 -1.77 -19.03 -27.90
CA SER A 10 -2.22 -18.74 -26.54
C SER A 10 -3.28 -19.79 -26.12
N PRO A 11 -3.23 -20.30 -24.87
CA PRO A 11 -4.21 -21.26 -24.40
C PRO A 11 -5.62 -20.64 -24.46
N VAL A 12 -6.56 -21.35 -25.06
CA VAL A 12 -7.97 -20.94 -25.14
C VAL A 12 -8.50 -20.77 -23.71
N LYS A 13 -8.92 -19.56 -23.35
CA LYS A 13 -9.44 -19.23 -22.01
C LYS A 13 -10.75 -20.00 -21.79
N LYS A 14 -10.83 -20.79 -20.71
CA LYS A 14 -12.05 -21.49 -20.28
C LYS A 14 -13.18 -20.45 -20.04
N PRO A 15 -14.40 -20.68 -20.55
CA PRO A 15 -15.52 -19.76 -20.31
C PRO A 15 -15.91 -19.73 -18.83
N THR A 16 -16.39 -18.58 -18.34
CA THR A 16 -16.92 -18.46 -16.98
C THR A 16 -18.34 -19.01 -16.94
N ILE A 17 -18.55 -20.10 -16.19
CA ILE A 17 -19.86 -20.73 -16.00
C ILE A 17 -20.19 -20.81 -14.51
N VAL A 18 -21.29 -20.17 -14.13
CA VAL A 18 -21.80 -20.08 -12.76
C VAL A 18 -22.96 -21.03 -12.60
N GLY A 19 -22.80 -22.01 -11.72
CA GLY A 19 -23.89 -22.88 -11.28
C GLY A 19 -24.71 -22.19 -10.18
N LEU A 20 -25.99 -21.97 -10.41
CA LEU A 20 -26.96 -21.53 -9.41
C LEU A 20 -27.60 -22.76 -8.75
N TYR A 21 -27.15 -23.08 -7.54
CA TYR A 21 -27.50 -24.29 -6.78
C TYR A 21 -28.33 -23.96 -5.54
N GLY A 22 -28.91 -25.00 -4.94
CA GLY A 22 -29.80 -24.92 -3.79
C GLY A 22 -30.85 -26.01 -3.86
N LEU A 23 -31.45 -26.36 -2.72
CA LEU A 23 -32.46 -27.42 -2.68
C LEU A 23 -33.67 -27.12 -3.57
N PRO A 24 -34.40 -28.14 -4.08
CA PRO A 24 -35.67 -27.91 -4.76
C PRO A 24 -36.64 -27.13 -3.88
N GLY A 25 -37.11 -25.97 -4.36
CA GLY A 25 -37.92 -25.02 -3.59
C GLY A 25 -37.20 -23.73 -3.22
N SER A 26 -35.86 -23.68 -3.27
CA SER A 26 -35.05 -22.51 -2.85
C SER A 26 -35.13 -21.26 -3.74
N GLY A 27 -36.02 -21.23 -4.73
CA GLY A 27 -36.19 -20.07 -5.62
C GLY A 27 -35.17 -19.92 -6.77
N LYS A 28 -34.40 -20.95 -7.13
CA LYS A 28 -33.40 -20.89 -8.24
C LYS A 28 -33.93 -20.23 -9.53
N SER A 29 -35.05 -20.71 -10.08
CA SER A 29 -35.64 -20.15 -11.31
C SER A 29 -36.11 -18.70 -11.12
N TYR A 30 -36.59 -18.35 -9.92
CA TYR A 30 -36.97 -16.98 -9.58
C TYR A 30 -35.75 -16.05 -9.57
N VAL A 31 -34.67 -16.46 -8.90
CA VAL A 31 -33.40 -15.73 -8.90
C VAL A 31 -32.85 -15.58 -10.32
N LEU A 32 -32.83 -16.66 -11.11
CA LEU A 32 -32.40 -16.60 -12.51
C LEU A 32 -33.22 -15.58 -13.32
N CYS A 33 -34.55 -15.58 -13.16
CA CYS A 33 -35.42 -14.62 -13.83
C CYS A 33 -35.15 -13.18 -13.39
N ARG A 34 -34.95 -12.95 -12.10
CA ARG A 34 -34.58 -11.62 -11.58
C ARG A 34 -33.25 -11.15 -12.18
N LEU A 35 -32.24 -12.03 -12.24
CA LEU A 35 -30.95 -11.69 -12.82
C LEU A 35 -31.05 -11.36 -14.33
N LYS A 36 -31.94 -12.05 -15.07
CA LYS A 36 -32.29 -11.70 -16.45
C LYS A 36 -32.86 -10.28 -16.54
N THR A 37 -33.74 -9.90 -15.61
CA THR A 37 -34.32 -8.55 -15.57
C THR A 37 -33.30 -7.48 -15.19
N TYR A 38 -32.46 -7.75 -14.18
CA TYR A 38 -31.53 -6.77 -13.62
C TYR A 38 -30.36 -6.44 -14.56
N PHE A 39 -29.68 -7.48 -15.08
CA PHE A 39 -28.55 -7.30 -16.01
C PHE A 39 -29.02 -7.17 -17.46
N GLY A 40 -30.29 -7.46 -17.75
CA GLY A 40 -30.88 -7.45 -19.07
C GLY A 40 -30.42 -8.60 -19.98
N PHE A 41 -31.00 -8.66 -21.18
CA PHE A 41 -30.45 -9.44 -22.29
C PHE A 41 -29.29 -8.66 -22.92
N GLY A 42 -28.19 -8.53 -22.17
CA GLY A 42 -27.01 -7.78 -22.57
C GLY A 42 -25.91 -8.65 -23.18
N ASP A 43 -24.82 -8.01 -23.62
CA ASP A 43 -23.67 -8.69 -24.22
C ASP A 43 -22.81 -9.50 -23.25
N ARG A 44 -23.06 -9.44 -21.94
CA ARG A 44 -22.17 -10.05 -20.93
C ARG A 44 -22.65 -11.39 -20.37
N PHE A 45 -23.94 -11.58 -20.15
CA PHE A 45 -24.49 -12.76 -19.47
C PHE A 45 -25.44 -13.56 -20.36
N GLN A 46 -25.45 -14.88 -20.16
CA GLN A 46 -26.42 -15.81 -20.71
C GLN A 46 -27.01 -16.66 -19.59
N TYR A 47 -28.27 -17.04 -19.76
CA TYR A 47 -29.05 -17.59 -18.68
C TYR A 47 -29.75 -18.87 -19.11
N TYR A 48 -29.47 -19.95 -18.39
CA TYR A 48 -29.89 -21.29 -18.75
C TYR A 48 -30.66 -21.91 -17.59
N GLU A 49 -31.91 -22.31 -17.86
CA GLU A 49 -32.62 -23.20 -16.95
C GLU A 49 -32.17 -24.64 -17.27
N GLY A 50 -31.44 -25.28 -16.35
CA GLY A 50 -30.76 -26.55 -16.64
C GLY A 50 -31.72 -27.67 -17.10
N SER A 51 -32.95 -27.68 -16.57
CA SER A 51 -33.99 -28.62 -17.02
C SER A 51 -34.48 -28.36 -18.44
N GLU A 52 -34.51 -27.11 -18.90
CA GLU A 52 -34.90 -26.77 -20.27
C GLU A 52 -33.81 -27.18 -21.27
N VAL A 53 -32.54 -26.92 -20.92
CA VAL A 53 -31.39 -27.35 -21.76
C VAL A 53 -31.38 -28.87 -21.93
N ILE A 54 -31.59 -29.63 -20.86
CA ILE A 54 -31.70 -31.09 -20.93
C ILE A 54 -32.90 -31.52 -21.77
N GLY A 55 -34.05 -30.87 -21.60
CA GLY A 55 -35.27 -31.15 -22.36
C GLY A 55 -35.08 -30.97 -23.87
N ASN A 56 -34.35 -29.93 -24.28
CA ASN A 56 -34.07 -29.65 -25.70
C ASN A 56 -33.14 -30.69 -26.35
N LEU A 57 -32.39 -31.48 -25.56
CA LEU A 57 -31.49 -32.53 -26.04
C LEU A 57 -32.11 -33.92 -26.15
N VAL A 58 -33.38 -34.08 -25.74
CA VAL A 58 -34.08 -35.37 -25.69
C VAL A 58 -35.39 -35.26 -26.48
N ASP A 59 -35.56 -36.11 -27.48
CA ASP A 59 -36.82 -36.20 -28.22
C ASP A 59 -37.96 -36.58 -27.26
N GLY A 60 -38.99 -35.73 -27.18
CA GLY A 60 -40.06 -35.84 -26.17
C GLY A 60 -39.83 -35.05 -24.88
N GLY A 61 -38.78 -34.22 -24.82
CA GLY A 61 -38.57 -33.22 -23.77
C GLY A 61 -38.14 -33.79 -22.41
N LEU A 62 -38.33 -32.98 -21.36
CA LEU A 62 -37.90 -33.32 -20.00
C LEU A 62 -38.60 -34.57 -19.43
N GLU A 63 -39.85 -34.82 -19.80
CA GLU A 63 -40.59 -36.01 -19.36
C GLU A 63 -40.03 -37.29 -19.98
N ALA A 64 -39.59 -37.25 -21.24
CA ALA A 64 -38.88 -38.37 -21.85
C ALA A 64 -37.53 -38.60 -21.15
N PHE A 65 -36.80 -37.53 -20.81
CA PHE A 65 -35.55 -37.62 -20.05
C PHE A 65 -35.73 -38.31 -18.68
N LYS A 66 -36.80 -38.00 -17.94
CA LYS A 66 -37.08 -38.61 -16.63
C LYS A 66 -37.26 -40.13 -16.71
N ARG A 67 -37.69 -40.67 -17.85
CA ARG A 67 -37.90 -42.12 -18.07
C ARG A 67 -36.64 -42.88 -18.48
N LEU A 68 -35.56 -42.17 -18.80
CA LEU A 68 -34.28 -42.80 -19.16
C LEU A 68 -33.65 -43.54 -17.96
N HIS A 69 -32.87 -44.57 -18.25
CA HIS A 69 -31.98 -45.22 -17.28
C HIS A 69 -30.89 -44.25 -16.80
N ASN A 70 -30.34 -44.50 -15.61
CA ASN A 70 -29.39 -43.59 -14.95
C ASN A 70 -28.16 -43.26 -15.80
N ASP A 71 -27.54 -44.24 -16.47
CA ASP A 71 -26.38 -43.99 -17.34
C ASP A 71 -26.72 -43.06 -18.51
N ALA A 72 -27.91 -43.23 -19.10
CA ALA A 72 -28.39 -42.37 -20.17
C ALA A 72 -28.71 -40.96 -19.68
N LYS A 73 -29.28 -40.83 -18.46
CA LYS A 73 -29.49 -39.52 -17.79
C LYS A 73 -28.17 -38.81 -17.56
N THR A 74 -27.15 -39.52 -17.07
CA THR A 74 -25.80 -38.96 -16.85
C THR A 74 -25.19 -38.47 -18.15
N ARG A 75 -25.24 -39.25 -19.24
CA ARG A 75 -24.75 -38.82 -20.56
C ARG A 75 -25.47 -37.56 -21.06
N LYS A 76 -26.80 -37.48 -20.90
CA LYS A 76 -27.58 -36.31 -21.32
C LYS A 76 -27.28 -35.07 -20.46
N ARG A 77 -27.05 -35.21 -19.15
CA ARG A 77 -26.58 -34.11 -18.29
C ARG A 77 -25.21 -33.60 -18.72
N GLN A 78 -24.27 -34.51 -18.99
CA GLN A 78 -22.93 -34.16 -19.46
C GLN A 78 -22.99 -33.42 -20.82
N GLN A 79 -23.85 -33.86 -21.74
CA GLN A 79 -24.08 -33.16 -23.01
C GLN A 79 -24.68 -31.77 -22.79
N ALA A 80 -25.66 -31.62 -21.90
CA ALA A 80 -26.30 -30.34 -21.62
C ALA A 80 -25.31 -29.28 -21.13
N ILE A 81 -24.51 -29.59 -20.11
CA ILE A 81 -23.55 -28.64 -19.57
C ILE A 81 -22.40 -28.35 -20.55
N GLN A 82 -22.04 -29.32 -21.40
CA GLN A 82 -21.07 -29.11 -22.47
C GLN A 82 -21.61 -28.15 -23.54
N CYS A 83 -22.88 -28.31 -23.97
CA CYS A 83 -23.50 -27.37 -24.91
C CYS A 83 -23.50 -25.93 -24.38
N VAL A 84 -23.80 -25.74 -23.09
CA VAL A 84 -23.73 -24.43 -22.44
C VAL A 84 -22.30 -23.87 -22.47
N ALA A 85 -21.30 -24.71 -22.17
CA ALA A 85 -19.90 -24.31 -22.22
C ALA A 85 -19.47 -23.89 -23.64
N ASP A 86 -19.85 -24.66 -24.64
CA ASP A 86 -19.52 -24.41 -26.04
C ASP A 86 -20.15 -23.09 -26.53
N GLU A 87 -21.41 -22.85 -26.19
CA GLU A 87 -22.13 -21.60 -26.52
C GLU A 87 -21.51 -20.38 -25.81
N CYS A 88 -21.18 -20.50 -24.52
CA CYS A 88 -20.51 -19.43 -23.78
C CYS A 88 -19.09 -19.16 -24.33
N THR A 89 -18.37 -20.20 -24.75
CA THR A 89 -17.07 -20.05 -25.42
C THR A 89 -17.21 -19.31 -26.76
N ALA A 90 -18.22 -19.68 -27.57
CA ALA A 90 -18.45 -19.07 -28.88
C ALA A 90 -18.87 -17.60 -28.79
N THR A 91 -19.68 -17.25 -27.79
CA THR A 91 -20.20 -15.89 -27.58
C THR A 91 -19.29 -15.00 -26.72
N GLY A 92 -18.36 -15.58 -25.96
CA GLY A 92 -17.56 -14.88 -24.96
C GLY A 92 -18.35 -14.38 -23.75
N ARG A 93 -19.57 -14.90 -23.52
CA ARG A 93 -20.47 -14.48 -22.44
C ARG A 93 -20.37 -15.41 -21.23
N ILE A 94 -20.69 -14.87 -20.05
CA ILE A 94 -20.76 -15.62 -18.79
C ILE A 94 -22.07 -16.40 -18.74
N GLY A 95 -22.00 -17.72 -18.58
CA GLY A 95 -23.18 -18.58 -18.44
C GLY A 95 -23.63 -18.70 -16.99
N ILE A 96 -24.91 -18.44 -16.72
CA ILE A 96 -25.55 -18.70 -15.42
C ILE A 96 -26.55 -19.83 -15.60
N VAL A 97 -26.34 -20.95 -14.90
CA VAL A 97 -27.07 -22.20 -15.12
C VAL A 97 -27.72 -22.67 -13.84
N THR A 98 -29.03 -22.93 -13.84
CA THR A 98 -29.68 -23.59 -12.70
C THR A 98 -29.32 -25.06 -12.65
N GLY A 99 -28.89 -25.54 -11.48
CA GLY A 99 -28.43 -26.90 -11.29
C GLY A 99 -29.05 -27.59 -10.08
N HIS A 100 -28.86 -28.91 -10.03
CA HIS A 100 -29.14 -29.75 -8.89
C HIS A 100 -27.90 -30.61 -8.61
N TYR A 101 -27.43 -30.65 -7.36
CA TYR A 101 -26.32 -31.53 -6.98
C TYR A 101 -26.83 -32.95 -6.69
N SER A 102 -27.98 -33.05 -6.01
CA SER A 102 -28.61 -34.33 -5.68
C SER A 102 -30.14 -34.23 -5.72
N PHE A 103 -30.82 -35.37 -5.69
CA PHE A 103 -32.26 -35.49 -5.49
C PHE A 103 -32.54 -36.43 -4.32
N TRP A 104 -33.60 -36.16 -3.56
CA TRP A 104 -33.98 -37.00 -2.42
C TRP A 104 -34.31 -38.44 -2.85
N ASN A 105 -33.90 -39.41 -2.03
CA ASN A 105 -34.19 -40.83 -2.17
C ASN A 105 -34.59 -41.38 -0.80
N ASP A 106 -35.69 -42.14 -0.71
CA ASP A 106 -36.18 -42.70 0.55
C ASP A 106 -35.31 -43.87 1.07
N LYS A 107 -34.32 -44.31 0.27
CA LYS A 107 -33.34 -45.35 0.65
C LYS A 107 -31.99 -44.73 1.00
N PRO A 108 -31.20 -45.33 1.92
CA PRO A 108 -29.83 -44.89 2.17
C PRO A 108 -28.91 -45.13 0.95
N PRO A 109 -28.04 -44.18 0.56
CA PRO A 109 -27.95 -42.81 1.07
C PRO A 109 -29.19 -41.98 0.67
N SER A 110 -29.75 -41.20 1.61
CA SER A 110 -31.07 -40.51 1.49
C SER A 110 -31.19 -39.47 0.37
N HIS A 111 -30.18 -39.36 -0.49
CA HIS A 111 -30.20 -38.54 -1.69
C HIS A 111 -29.24 -39.12 -2.74
N ASP A 112 -29.70 -39.15 -3.98
CA ASP A 112 -28.92 -39.57 -5.15
C ASP A 112 -28.14 -38.37 -5.71
N VAL A 113 -26.82 -38.45 -5.68
CA VAL A 113 -25.96 -37.43 -6.32
C VAL A 113 -26.08 -37.52 -7.83
N VAL A 114 -26.36 -36.39 -8.46
CA VAL A 114 -26.50 -36.25 -9.92
C VAL A 114 -25.42 -35.38 -10.55
N TRP A 115 -24.45 -34.94 -9.75
CA TRP A 115 -23.23 -34.26 -10.18
C TRP A 115 -22.39 -35.16 -11.08
N THR A 116 -21.93 -34.65 -12.21
CA THR A 116 -21.19 -35.39 -13.23
C THR A 116 -19.76 -34.88 -13.40
N ASP A 117 -18.89 -35.67 -14.04
CA ASP A 117 -17.53 -35.23 -14.38
C ASP A 117 -17.51 -34.01 -15.33
N ALA A 118 -18.57 -33.82 -16.14
CA ALA A 118 -18.67 -32.65 -17.00
C ALA A 118 -18.97 -31.39 -16.18
N ASP A 119 -19.82 -31.48 -15.16
CA ASP A 119 -20.08 -30.38 -14.23
C ASP A 119 -18.77 -29.92 -13.57
N LEU A 120 -17.98 -30.87 -13.09
CA LEU A 120 -16.67 -30.61 -12.48
C LEU A 120 -15.70 -29.89 -13.42
N ARG A 121 -15.70 -30.25 -14.72
CA ARG A 121 -14.83 -29.64 -15.72
C ARG A 121 -15.33 -28.29 -16.22
N VAL A 122 -16.64 -28.09 -16.31
CA VAL A 122 -17.25 -26.91 -16.94
C VAL A 122 -17.43 -25.76 -15.95
N TYR A 123 -18.02 -26.02 -14.78
CA TYR A 123 -18.28 -24.94 -13.83
C TYR A 123 -16.99 -24.27 -13.38
N THR A 124 -17.04 -22.96 -13.20
CA THR A 124 -15.98 -22.17 -12.59
C THR A 124 -16.40 -21.62 -11.23
N HIS A 125 -17.71 -21.39 -11.05
CA HIS A 125 -18.29 -20.87 -9.83
C HIS A 125 -19.56 -21.64 -9.46
N ILE A 126 -19.82 -21.79 -8.16
CA ILE A 126 -21.06 -22.35 -7.61
C ILE A 126 -21.61 -21.34 -6.62
N LEU A 127 -22.72 -20.72 -7.01
CA LEU A 127 -23.52 -19.86 -6.14
C LEU A 127 -24.60 -20.72 -5.50
N TYR A 128 -24.52 -20.89 -4.19
CA TYR A 128 -25.46 -21.73 -3.45
C TYR A 128 -26.49 -20.87 -2.69
N LEU A 129 -27.76 -21.05 -3.04
CA LEU A 129 -28.90 -20.43 -2.38
C LEU A 129 -29.24 -21.20 -1.09
N ASP A 130 -28.70 -20.73 0.02
CA ASP A 130 -28.95 -21.28 1.35
C ASP A 130 -30.22 -20.66 1.96
N MET A 131 -31.29 -21.45 1.96
CA MET A 131 -32.57 -21.09 2.57
C MET A 131 -32.73 -21.84 3.91
N PRO A 132 -33.27 -21.20 4.96
CA PRO A 132 -33.63 -21.91 6.20
C PRO A 132 -34.54 -23.09 5.91
N ALA A 133 -34.37 -24.20 6.65
CA ALA A 133 -35.14 -25.41 6.39
C ALA A 133 -36.64 -25.21 6.61
N ILE A 134 -37.02 -24.36 7.58
CA ILE A 134 -38.41 -24.00 7.85
C ILE A 134 -38.98 -23.16 6.71
N SER A 135 -38.30 -22.09 6.30
CA SER A 135 -38.75 -21.26 5.17
C SER A 135 -38.84 -22.05 3.86
N LEU A 136 -37.90 -22.98 3.63
CA LEU A 136 -37.92 -23.88 2.49
C LEU A 136 -39.11 -24.86 2.57
N TRP A 137 -39.42 -25.36 3.77
CA TRP A 137 -40.58 -26.21 4.01
C TRP A 137 -41.89 -25.45 3.72
N ASP A 138 -42.04 -24.24 4.25
CA ASP A 138 -43.20 -23.38 3.99
C ASP A 138 -43.34 -23.11 2.48
N GLN A 139 -42.27 -22.65 1.83
CA GLN A 139 -42.29 -22.34 0.41
C GLN A 139 -42.63 -23.56 -0.46
N ARG A 140 -42.17 -24.77 -0.08
CA ARG A 140 -42.53 -26.01 -0.79
C ARG A 140 -43.97 -26.42 -0.54
N THR A 141 -44.51 -26.14 0.64
CA THR A 141 -45.90 -26.48 1.03
C THR A 141 -46.91 -25.63 0.25
N TYR A 142 -46.60 -24.34 0.04
CA TYR A 142 -47.48 -23.42 -0.70
C TYR A 142 -47.22 -23.38 -2.22
N ASP A 143 -46.22 -24.10 -2.73
CA ASP A 143 -45.95 -24.16 -4.17
C ASP A 143 -46.80 -25.25 -4.85
N GLU A 144 -47.97 -24.85 -5.33
CA GLU A 144 -48.90 -25.70 -6.07
C GLU A 144 -48.44 -26.02 -7.51
N LEU A 145 -47.42 -25.32 -8.03
CA LEU A 145 -46.99 -25.45 -9.43
C LEU A 145 -46.07 -26.65 -9.68
N ARG A 146 -45.42 -27.18 -8.64
CA ARG A 146 -44.42 -28.25 -8.79
C ARG A 146 -44.56 -29.33 -7.72
N THR A 147 -44.72 -30.58 -8.16
CA THR A 147 -44.77 -31.75 -7.27
C THR A 147 -43.38 -32.08 -6.69
N ARG A 148 -43.30 -32.26 -5.36
CA ARG A 148 -42.07 -32.60 -4.63
C ARG A 148 -42.38 -33.61 -3.51
N PRO A 149 -41.39 -34.40 -3.07
CA PRO A 149 -41.57 -35.24 -1.89
C PRO A 149 -41.82 -34.38 -0.66
N GLU A 150 -42.75 -34.84 0.18
CA GLU A 150 -43.04 -34.22 1.48
C GLU A 150 -41.92 -34.56 2.45
N LEU A 151 -41.14 -33.56 2.84
CA LEU A 151 -39.98 -33.71 3.70
C LEU A 151 -40.12 -32.78 4.89
N GLN A 152 -39.97 -33.34 6.08
CA GLN A 152 -39.94 -32.57 7.32
C GLN A 152 -38.71 -31.64 7.36
N PRO A 153 -38.75 -30.50 8.07
CA PRO A 153 -37.65 -29.53 8.12
C PRO A 153 -36.29 -30.14 8.47
N HIS A 154 -36.22 -31.11 9.39
CA HIS A 154 -34.96 -31.76 9.77
C HIS A 154 -34.30 -32.53 8.60
N HIS A 155 -35.09 -33.21 7.75
CA HIS A 155 -34.56 -33.89 6.56
C HIS A 155 -34.06 -32.89 5.51
N LEU A 156 -34.76 -31.76 5.35
CA LEU A 156 -34.31 -30.67 4.48
C LEU A 156 -33.00 -30.06 4.99
N ALA A 157 -32.86 -29.85 6.30
CA ALA A 157 -31.62 -29.37 6.91
C ALA A 157 -30.44 -30.32 6.68
N GLN A 158 -30.64 -31.62 6.93
CA GLN A 158 -29.59 -32.64 6.70
C GLN A 158 -29.17 -32.71 5.23
N TRP A 159 -30.13 -32.69 4.30
CA TRP A 159 -29.84 -32.68 2.87
C TRP A 159 -29.07 -31.42 2.46
N LYS A 160 -29.54 -30.25 2.89
CA LYS A 160 -28.90 -28.96 2.63
C LYS A 160 -27.45 -28.92 3.10
N ASN A 161 -27.21 -29.31 4.36
CA ASN A 161 -25.88 -29.32 4.95
C ASN A 161 -24.94 -30.30 4.24
N SER A 162 -25.46 -31.45 3.82
CA SER A 162 -24.70 -32.44 3.02
C SER A 162 -24.32 -31.88 1.64
N GLU A 163 -25.24 -31.19 0.96
CA GLU A 163 -25.01 -30.59 -0.36
C GLU A 163 -23.99 -29.45 -0.28
N ILE A 164 -24.12 -28.54 0.69
CA ILE A 164 -23.16 -27.44 0.89
C ILE A 164 -21.77 -27.99 1.21
N ALA A 165 -21.66 -28.95 2.14
CA ALA A 165 -20.37 -29.54 2.50
C ALA A 165 -19.70 -30.22 1.29
N ALA A 166 -20.48 -30.94 0.47
CA ALA A 166 -19.97 -31.62 -0.71
C ALA A 166 -19.54 -30.62 -1.80
N LEU A 167 -20.38 -29.63 -2.14
CA LEU A 167 -20.07 -28.62 -3.15
C LEU A 167 -18.90 -27.73 -2.74
N SER A 168 -18.81 -27.34 -1.47
CA SER A 168 -17.67 -26.60 -0.91
C SER A 168 -16.38 -27.40 -1.05
N ARG A 169 -16.41 -28.68 -0.66
CA ARG A 169 -15.26 -29.59 -0.80
C ARG A 169 -14.86 -29.79 -2.27
N LEU A 170 -15.81 -30.07 -3.16
CA LEU A 170 -15.56 -30.30 -4.58
C LEU A 170 -14.98 -29.05 -5.23
N SER A 171 -15.54 -27.88 -4.93
CA SER A 171 -15.08 -26.62 -5.50
C SER A 171 -13.63 -26.33 -5.10
N ARG A 172 -13.30 -26.53 -3.82
CA ARG A 172 -11.93 -26.39 -3.32
C ARG A 172 -10.92 -27.33 -3.99
N LEU A 173 -11.32 -28.58 -4.25
CA LEU A 173 -10.43 -29.59 -4.85
C LEU A 173 -10.23 -29.41 -6.37
N ASN A 174 -11.06 -28.59 -7.03
CA ASN A 174 -11.09 -28.48 -8.50
C ASN A 174 -11.01 -27.03 -8.98
N ASP A 175 -10.45 -26.15 -8.15
CA ASP A 175 -10.25 -24.73 -8.44
C ASP A 175 -11.51 -23.99 -8.91
N MET A 176 -12.65 -24.34 -8.29
CA MET A 176 -13.90 -23.61 -8.46
C MET A 176 -14.17 -22.71 -7.25
N HIS A 177 -14.90 -21.63 -7.47
CA HIS A 177 -15.31 -20.73 -6.42
C HIS A 177 -16.66 -21.13 -5.84
N PHE A 178 -16.68 -21.58 -4.58
CA PHE A 178 -17.92 -21.80 -3.85
C PHE A 178 -18.35 -20.51 -3.16
N MET A 179 -19.58 -20.09 -3.42
CA MET A 179 -20.13 -18.80 -3.02
C MET A 179 -21.51 -19.00 -2.38
N PRO A 180 -21.57 -19.30 -1.07
CA PRO A 180 -22.83 -19.47 -0.38
C PRO A 180 -23.49 -18.12 -0.13
N LEU A 181 -24.80 -18.07 -0.27
CA LEU A 181 -25.60 -16.89 0.00
C LEU A 181 -26.83 -17.27 0.81
N TYR A 182 -27.03 -16.60 1.93
CA TYR A 182 -28.20 -16.83 2.74
C TYR A 182 -29.41 -16.01 2.29
N LEU A 183 -30.54 -16.67 2.14
CA LEU A 183 -31.79 -16.09 1.65
C LEU A 183 -32.77 -15.62 2.75
N GLY A 184 -32.38 -15.64 4.03
CA GLY A 184 -33.20 -15.12 5.12
C GLY A 184 -32.97 -13.64 5.48
N GLY A 185 -32.02 -12.96 4.82
CA GLY A 185 -31.70 -11.54 5.05
C GLY A 185 -32.49 -10.58 4.14
N PRO A 186 -32.72 -9.31 4.58
CA PRO A 186 -33.50 -8.31 3.84
C PRO A 186 -32.87 -7.89 2.50
N HIS A 187 -31.56 -8.08 2.32
CA HIS A 187 -30.79 -7.67 1.13
C HIS A 187 -30.13 -8.83 0.37
N SER A 188 -30.57 -10.07 0.61
CA SER A 188 -29.93 -11.29 0.05
C SER A 188 -29.72 -11.26 -1.47
N SER A 189 -30.62 -10.61 -2.18
CA SER A 189 -30.53 -10.49 -3.62
C SER A 189 -29.45 -9.54 -4.15
N ASP A 190 -29.15 -8.49 -3.40
CA ASP A 190 -28.22 -7.45 -3.83
C ASP A 190 -26.80 -8.01 -3.77
N GLY A 191 -26.53 -8.89 -2.79
CA GLY A 191 -25.30 -9.68 -2.69
C GLY A 191 -25.01 -10.49 -3.97
N ILE A 192 -26.01 -11.20 -4.51
CA ILE A 192 -25.85 -11.95 -5.77
C ILE A 192 -25.45 -11.02 -6.92
N GLU A 193 -26.13 -9.88 -7.04
CA GLU A 193 -25.89 -8.91 -8.09
C GLU A 193 -24.47 -8.33 -7.99
N HIS A 194 -24.01 -7.98 -6.79
CA HIS A 194 -22.64 -7.50 -6.55
C HIS A 194 -21.58 -8.58 -6.83
N MET A 195 -21.83 -9.83 -6.43
CA MET A 195 -20.94 -10.97 -6.70
C MET A 195 -20.79 -11.22 -8.21
N LEU A 196 -21.91 -11.29 -8.95
CA LEU A 196 -21.89 -11.53 -10.39
C LEU A 196 -21.29 -10.36 -11.17
N ARG A 197 -21.54 -9.12 -10.75
CA ARG A 197 -20.94 -7.93 -11.38
C ARG A 197 -19.41 -7.99 -11.38
N ASN A 198 -18.83 -8.54 -10.31
CA ASN A 198 -17.39 -8.58 -10.05
C ASN A 198 -16.73 -9.95 -10.36
N ILE A 199 -17.47 -10.91 -10.93
CA ILE A 199 -17.02 -12.30 -11.08
C ILE A 199 -15.83 -12.50 -12.02
N GLU A 200 -15.65 -11.61 -13.00
CA GLU A 200 -14.51 -11.62 -13.93
C GLU A 200 -13.55 -10.45 -13.72
N THR A 201 -13.60 -9.80 -12.56
CA THR A 201 -12.67 -8.71 -12.24
C THR A 201 -11.24 -9.26 -12.31
N THR A 202 -10.45 -8.70 -13.23
CA THR A 202 -9.02 -9.03 -13.38
C THR A 202 -8.20 -8.27 -12.34
N ASP A 203 -6.97 -8.71 -12.09
CA ASP A 203 -6.04 -7.97 -11.24
C ASP A 203 -5.85 -6.54 -11.75
N GLU A 204 -5.66 -6.34 -13.05
CA GLU A 204 -5.49 -5.00 -13.65
C GLU A 204 -6.71 -4.08 -13.42
N GLU A 205 -7.92 -4.59 -13.60
CA GLU A 205 -9.14 -3.81 -13.36
C GLU A 205 -9.30 -3.49 -11.87
N ASN A 206 -9.02 -4.45 -10.98
CA ASN A 206 -9.00 -4.21 -9.54
C ASN A 206 -8.00 -3.11 -9.16
N LEU A 207 -6.77 -3.20 -9.65
CA LEU A 207 -5.73 -2.20 -9.40
C LEU A 207 -6.11 -0.82 -9.96
N ARG A 208 -6.81 -0.76 -11.11
CA ARG A 208 -7.35 0.50 -11.67
C ARG A 208 -8.39 1.12 -10.74
N ARG A 209 -9.29 0.32 -10.17
CA ARG A 209 -10.29 0.79 -9.20
C ARG A 209 -9.64 1.32 -7.92
N VAL A 210 -8.61 0.62 -7.40
CA VAL A 210 -7.82 1.08 -6.25
C VAL A 210 -7.14 2.42 -6.52
N ARG A 211 -6.56 2.62 -7.71
CA ARG A 211 -6.00 3.94 -8.10
C ARG A 211 -7.07 5.03 -8.15
N SER A 212 -8.22 4.72 -8.75
CA SER A 212 -9.34 5.67 -8.83
C SER A 212 -9.86 6.05 -7.45
N GLU A 213 -9.93 5.10 -6.51
CA GLU A 213 -10.32 5.38 -5.13
C GLU A 213 -9.24 6.20 -4.40
N THR A 214 -7.96 5.92 -4.65
CA THR A 214 -6.85 6.72 -4.12
C THR A 214 -6.97 8.17 -4.57
N ASP A 215 -7.24 8.39 -5.86
CA ASP A 215 -7.48 9.73 -6.42
C ASP A 215 -8.68 10.41 -5.78
N ARG A 216 -9.81 9.70 -5.67
CA ARG A 216 -11.03 10.20 -5.05
C ARG A 216 -10.81 10.64 -3.60
N LEU A 217 -10.08 9.84 -2.83
CA LEU A 217 -9.88 10.06 -1.40
C LEU A 217 -8.82 11.11 -1.09
N LEU A 218 -7.80 11.29 -1.93
CA LEU A 218 -6.66 12.15 -1.63
C LEU A 218 -6.55 13.40 -2.51
N PHE A 219 -7.11 13.41 -3.72
CA PHE A 219 -6.90 14.50 -4.68
C PHE A 219 -8.19 15.18 -5.18
N SER A 220 -9.37 14.57 -5.06
CA SER A 220 -10.62 15.12 -5.64
C SER A 220 -11.32 16.24 -4.84
N GLY A 221 -10.64 16.95 -3.92
CA GLY A 221 -11.24 17.96 -3.03
C GLY A 221 -10.63 19.37 -3.17
N PRO A 222 -11.39 20.46 -2.91
CA PRO A 222 -10.85 21.82 -2.98
C PRO A 222 -9.71 22.02 -1.97
N GLY A 223 -8.52 22.39 -2.46
CA GLY A 223 -7.32 22.59 -1.63
C GLY A 223 -6.44 21.35 -1.43
N ARG A 224 -6.70 20.23 -2.13
CA ARG A 224 -5.91 18.99 -2.04
C ARG A 224 -4.84 18.79 -3.13
N ASP A 225 -4.58 19.81 -3.96
CA ASP A 225 -3.53 19.80 -5.00
C ASP A 225 -2.09 19.94 -4.45
N ARG A 226 -1.89 19.68 -3.15
CA ARG A 226 -0.67 20.04 -2.41
C ARG A 226 -0.27 19.01 -1.35
N LEU A 227 -0.56 17.74 -1.62
CA LEU A 227 0.00 16.66 -0.80
C LEU A 227 1.45 16.44 -1.19
N ASP A 228 2.31 16.41 -0.18
CA ASP A 228 3.75 16.38 -0.35
C ASP A 228 4.34 15.11 0.24
N THR A 229 3.81 14.73 1.41
CA THR A 229 4.12 13.48 2.07
C THR A 229 2.83 12.74 2.37
N VAL A 230 2.81 11.42 2.13
CA VAL A 230 1.71 10.57 2.57
C VAL A 230 2.24 9.42 3.42
N LEU A 231 1.63 9.24 4.58
CA LEU A 231 1.80 8.09 5.46
C LEU A 231 0.82 7.01 4.99
N VAL A 232 1.34 5.92 4.42
CA VAL A 232 0.58 4.74 4.03
C VAL A 232 0.72 3.69 5.12
N LEU A 233 -0.34 3.48 5.87
CA LEU A 233 -0.36 2.60 7.04
C LEU A 233 -1.11 1.32 6.68
N ASP A 234 -0.51 0.16 6.95
CA ASP A 234 -1.32 -1.02 7.16
C ASP A 234 -2.10 -0.87 8.49
N ALA A 235 -3.14 -1.67 8.67
CA ALA A 235 -4.08 -1.52 9.76
C ALA A 235 -3.89 -2.57 10.86
N ASP A 236 -4.39 -3.80 10.64
CA ASP A 236 -4.29 -4.90 11.59
C ASP A 236 -2.83 -5.18 11.95
N ARG A 237 -2.52 -5.39 13.23
CA ARG A 237 -1.14 -5.63 13.74
C ARG A 237 -0.10 -4.52 13.47
N THR A 238 -0.48 -3.47 12.77
CA THR A 238 0.32 -2.28 12.50
C THR A 238 -0.13 -1.12 13.40
N LEU A 239 -1.40 -0.70 13.30
CA LEU A 239 -1.99 0.39 14.10
C LEU A 239 -2.46 -0.07 15.48
N CYS A 240 -2.67 -1.37 15.67
CA CYS A 240 -3.08 -2.00 16.92
C CYS A 240 -2.53 -3.43 16.98
N ALA A 241 -2.59 -4.08 18.15
CA ALA A 241 -2.15 -5.48 18.29
C ALA A 241 -3.10 -6.50 17.65
N ALA A 242 -4.31 -6.07 17.29
CA ALA A 242 -5.42 -6.94 16.93
C ALA A 242 -5.38 -7.40 15.47
N ASP A 243 -5.89 -8.60 15.25
CA ASP A 243 -6.28 -9.14 13.94
C ASP A 243 -7.81 -9.07 13.86
N THR A 244 -8.31 -7.99 13.29
CA THR A 244 -9.73 -7.65 13.29
C THR A 244 -10.54 -8.64 12.45
N GLY A 245 -9.94 -9.18 11.39
CA GLY A 245 -10.53 -10.24 10.58
C GLY A 245 -10.79 -11.52 11.40
N SER A 246 -9.80 -11.97 12.17
CA SER A 246 -9.96 -13.14 13.05
C SER A 246 -10.94 -12.87 14.19
N MET A 247 -10.85 -11.69 14.81
CA MET A 247 -11.78 -11.27 15.87
C MET A 247 -13.23 -11.25 15.39
N PHE A 248 -13.50 -10.80 14.17
CA PHE A 248 -14.85 -10.82 13.59
C PHE A 248 -15.45 -12.23 13.61
N TRP A 249 -14.73 -13.22 13.09
CA TRP A 249 -15.24 -14.59 13.01
C TRP A 249 -15.35 -15.26 14.39
N GLU A 250 -14.42 -14.96 15.31
CA GLU A 250 -14.49 -15.44 16.69
C GLU A 250 -15.69 -14.85 17.44
N ARG A 251 -15.95 -13.55 17.27
CA ARG A 251 -17.11 -12.86 17.85
C ARG A 251 -18.40 -13.38 17.28
N LEU A 252 -18.50 -13.51 15.96
CA LEU A 252 -19.67 -14.09 15.31
C LEU A 252 -19.99 -15.50 15.84
N LYS A 253 -18.97 -16.36 16.00
CA LYS A 253 -19.13 -17.71 16.60
C LYS A 253 -19.50 -17.66 18.09
N ALA A 254 -19.08 -16.65 18.83
CA ALA A 254 -19.42 -16.48 20.24
C ALA A 254 -20.84 -15.93 20.43
N THR A 255 -21.25 -14.98 19.59
CA THR A 255 -22.56 -14.34 19.63
C THR A 255 -23.65 -15.29 19.15
N SER A 256 -23.39 -16.11 18.13
CA SER A 256 -24.29 -17.20 17.72
C SER A 256 -24.54 -18.22 18.84
N ARG A 257 -23.59 -18.40 19.76
CA ARG A 257 -23.74 -19.27 20.95
C ARG A 257 -24.45 -18.59 22.14
N ARG A 258 -24.56 -17.26 22.18
CA ARG A 258 -24.98 -16.49 23.37
C ARG A 258 -26.30 -15.74 23.23
N ARG A 259 -26.53 -15.02 22.12
CA ARG A 259 -27.70 -14.13 21.99
C ARG A 259 -28.98 -14.86 21.61
N TYR A 260 -28.84 -16.07 21.09
CA TYR A 260 -29.93 -16.79 20.47
C TYR A 260 -29.81 -18.30 20.66
N PRO A 261 -30.29 -18.85 21.79
CA PRO A 261 -30.55 -20.28 21.85
C PRO A 261 -31.65 -20.70 20.86
N ASP A 262 -32.55 -19.77 20.45
CA ASP A 262 -33.77 -20.09 19.68
C ASP A 262 -34.06 -19.24 18.42
N CYS A 263 -33.31 -18.18 18.07
CA CYS A 263 -33.64 -17.34 16.88
C CYS A 263 -32.42 -16.89 16.06
N VAL A 264 -32.53 -16.86 14.73
CA VAL A 264 -31.41 -16.58 13.80
C VAL A 264 -30.42 -17.75 13.85
N TRP A 265 -30.71 -18.93 13.29
CA TRP A 265 -31.24 -19.25 11.97
C TRP A 265 -32.23 -20.42 12.10
N ASP A 266 -33.46 -20.08 12.52
CA ASP A 266 -34.70 -20.86 12.66
C ASP A 266 -34.67 -22.31 13.19
N GLY A 267 -35.09 -22.44 14.46
CA GLY A 267 -35.65 -23.68 15.03
C GLY A 267 -34.60 -24.69 15.48
N PRO A 268 -34.98 -25.82 16.11
CA PRO A 268 -34.11 -26.65 16.93
C PRO A 268 -33.04 -27.38 16.09
N GLU A 269 -32.02 -26.68 15.61
CA GLU A 269 -30.90 -27.24 14.84
C GLU A 269 -29.89 -27.96 15.76
N ASN A 270 -30.39 -28.94 16.52
CA ASN A 270 -29.60 -30.07 16.98
C ASN A 270 -29.41 -31.13 15.87
N PHE A 271 -29.68 -30.80 14.60
CA PHE A 271 -29.79 -31.77 13.50
C PHE A 271 -28.48 -32.04 12.72
N GLY A 272 -27.32 -31.64 13.26
CA GLY A 272 -26.01 -32.02 12.72
C GLY A 272 -24.96 -30.91 12.76
N LYS A 273 -23.77 -31.20 12.25
CA LYS A 273 -22.68 -30.21 12.14
C LYS A 273 -22.93 -29.24 10.97
N HIS A 274 -23.11 -27.95 11.24
CA HIS A 274 -23.10 -26.88 10.26
C HIS A 274 -21.68 -26.63 9.73
N TRP A 275 -21.57 -26.54 8.40
CA TRP A 275 -20.29 -26.48 7.68
C TRP A 275 -19.42 -25.26 8.05
N LEU A 276 -20.03 -24.14 8.46
CA LEU A 276 -19.34 -22.91 8.84
C LEU A 276 -19.13 -22.76 10.36
N TRP A 277 -20.05 -23.25 11.18
CA TRP A 277 -20.10 -22.97 12.62
C TRP A 277 -19.37 -24.01 13.46
N ASP A 278 -19.38 -25.28 13.02
CA ASP A 278 -18.83 -26.39 13.78
C ASP A 278 -17.37 -26.71 13.48
N ASP A 279 -16.75 -25.97 12.55
CA ASP A 279 -15.30 -26.01 12.37
C ASP A 279 -14.61 -25.25 13.51
N LEU A 280 -13.60 -25.88 14.11
CA LEU A 280 -12.75 -25.27 15.14
C LEU A 280 -11.88 -24.16 14.56
N ILE A 281 -11.53 -24.23 13.27
CA ILE A 281 -10.69 -23.24 12.61
C ILE A 281 -11.55 -22.06 12.12
N CYS A 282 -11.02 -20.83 12.27
CA CYS A 282 -11.63 -19.63 11.70
C CYS A 282 -11.74 -19.78 10.15
N PRO A 283 -12.90 -19.50 9.53
CA PRO A 283 -13.10 -19.66 8.09
C PRO A 283 -12.05 -18.94 7.24
N LEU A 284 -11.69 -17.71 7.59
CA LEU A 284 -10.61 -16.98 6.90
C LEU A 284 -9.24 -17.61 7.10
N LYS A 285 -8.93 -18.02 8.32
CA LYS A 285 -7.66 -18.66 8.60
C LYS A 285 -7.52 -19.90 7.73
N ARG A 286 -8.56 -20.73 7.66
CA ARG A 286 -8.61 -21.91 6.79
C ARG A 286 -8.41 -21.55 5.32
N LEU A 287 -9.12 -20.53 4.83
CA LEU A 287 -9.04 -20.07 3.44
C LEU A 287 -7.62 -19.67 3.04
N PHE A 288 -6.92 -18.86 3.85
CA PHE A 288 -5.58 -18.37 3.50
C PHE A 288 -4.46 -19.33 3.92
N SER A 289 -4.61 -20.10 5.01
CA SER A 289 -3.53 -20.96 5.51
C SER A 289 -3.34 -22.25 4.73
N GLU A 290 -4.39 -22.79 4.10
CA GLU A 290 -4.31 -24.09 3.39
C GLU A 290 -3.37 -24.02 2.18
N ASN A 291 -3.33 -22.90 1.46
CA ASN A 291 -2.51 -22.73 0.24
C ASN A 291 -1.48 -21.59 0.34
N ASN A 292 -1.52 -20.78 1.42
CA ASN A 292 -0.70 -19.58 1.57
C ASN A 292 -0.82 -18.62 0.35
N ASP A 293 -2.02 -18.55 -0.22
CA ASP A 293 -2.34 -17.81 -1.44
C ASP A 293 -3.20 -16.59 -1.09
N TYR A 294 -2.70 -15.42 -1.45
CA TYR A 294 -3.33 -14.13 -1.21
C TYR A 294 -3.67 -13.40 -2.52
N SER A 295 -3.99 -14.16 -3.56
CA SER A 295 -4.48 -13.64 -4.83
C SER A 295 -5.88 -13.02 -4.70
N LEU A 296 -6.25 -12.20 -5.68
CA LEU A 296 -7.59 -11.60 -5.81
C LEU A 296 -8.70 -12.66 -5.72
N ALA A 297 -8.48 -13.83 -6.30
CA ALA A 297 -9.38 -14.98 -6.26
C ALA A 297 -9.72 -15.43 -4.83
N PHE A 298 -8.72 -15.51 -3.95
CA PHE A 298 -8.91 -15.89 -2.54
C PHE A 298 -9.60 -14.78 -1.75
N PHE A 299 -9.28 -13.51 -2.02
CA PHE A 299 -9.99 -12.40 -1.39
C PHE A 299 -11.47 -12.32 -1.82
N HIS A 300 -11.81 -12.62 -3.07
CA HIS A 300 -13.22 -12.76 -3.48
C HIS A 300 -13.94 -13.89 -2.73
N ARG A 301 -13.25 -15.00 -2.43
CA ARG A 301 -13.81 -16.07 -1.59
C ARG A 301 -14.05 -15.58 -0.15
N ALA A 302 -13.13 -14.77 0.39
CA ALA A 302 -13.32 -14.14 1.70
C ALA A 302 -14.54 -13.20 1.72
N MET A 303 -14.72 -12.38 0.68
CA MET A 303 -15.88 -11.49 0.54
C MET A 303 -17.19 -12.27 0.45
N ALA A 304 -17.22 -13.40 -0.25
CA ALA A 304 -18.41 -14.26 -0.32
C ALA A 304 -18.82 -14.80 1.07
N LEU A 305 -17.86 -15.07 1.95
CA LEU A 305 -18.16 -15.45 3.34
C LEU A 305 -18.75 -14.29 4.12
N TYR A 306 -18.30 -13.05 3.88
CA TYR A 306 -18.89 -11.87 4.52
C TYR A 306 -20.29 -11.54 4.01
N GLU A 307 -20.58 -11.75 2.72
CA GLU A 307 -21.94 -11.64 2.18
C GLU A 307 -22.88 -12.69 2.79
N TYR A 308 -22.38 -13.89 3.09
CA TYR A 308 -23.18 -14.95 3.70
C TYR A 308 -23.71 -14.57 5.10
N VAL A 309 -23.00 -13.71 5.82
CA VAL A 309 -23.32 -13.28 7.19
C VAL A 309 -23.81 -11.83 7.25
N GLU A 310 -24.35 -11.33 6.13
CA GLU A 310 -24.77 -9.93 5.95
C GLU A 310 -25.60 -9.37 7.10
N SER A 311 -26.59 -10.13 7.58
CA SER A 311 -27.51 -9.69 8.64
C SER A 311 -26.84 -9.41 9.98
N ALA A 312 -25.70 -10.03 10.26
CA ALA A 312 -24.93 -9.84 11.49
C ALA A 312 -23.64 -9.03 11.26
N PHE A 313 -23.36 -8.64 10.01
CA PHE A 313 -22.06 -8.08 9.63
C PHE A 313 -21.76 -6.78 10.35
N ASP A 314 -22.69 -5.81 10.32
CA ASP A 314 -22.49 -4.50 10.93
C ASP A 314 -22.41 -4.58 12.46
N GLU A 315 -23.29 -5.35 13.10
CA GLU A 315 -23.30 -5.55 14.56
C GLU A 315 -21.97 -6.15 15.04
N VAL A 316 -21.45 -7.18 14.37
CA VAL A 316 -20.16 -7.77 14.74
C VAL A 316 -19.01 -6.80 14.44
N CYS A 317 -19.08 -6.00 13.38
CA CYS A 317 -18.09 -4.96 13.13
C CYS A 317 -18.03 -3.93 14.27
N GLU A 318 -19.18 -3.52 14.81
CA GLU A 318 -19.28 -2.60 15.96
C GLU A 318 -18.69 -3.23 17.22
N GLU A 319 -19.00 -4.50 17.52
CA GLU A 319 -18.44 -5.21 18.67
C GLU A 319 -16.91 -5.36 18.59
N VAL A 320 -16.38 -5.66 17.39
CA VAL A 320 -14.93 -5.76 17.18
C VAL A 320 -14.29 -4.39 17.30
N ALA A 321 -14.83 -3.37 16.64
CA ALA A 321 -14.31 -2.00 16.71
C ALA A 321 -14.24 -1.51 18.17
N ALA A 322 -15.29 -1.75 18.97
CA ALA A 322 -15.33 -1.40 20.39
C ALA A 322 -14.24 -2.09 21.23
N ALA A 323 -13.81 -3.30 20.83
CA ALA A 323 -12.81 -4.07 21.55
C ALA A 323 -11.35 -3.77 21.13
N VAL A 324 -11.14 -2.99 20.06
CA VAL A 324 -9.82 -2.70 19.50
C VAL A 324 -9.36 -1.31 19.94
N SER A 325 -8.12 -1.20 20.42
CA SER A 325 -7.48 0.07 20.78
C SER A 325 -6.25 0.32 19.91
N LEU A 326 -6.08 1.56 19.45
CA LEU A 326 -4.90 1.98 18.69
C LEU A 326 -3.68 2.08 19.61
N TYR A 327 -2.49 1.85 19.06
CA TYR A 327 -1.26 2.05 19.79
C TYR A 327 -1.03 3.54 20.12
N PRO A 328 -0.65 3.88 21.37
CA PRO A 328 -0.36 5.26 21.76
C PRO A 328 0.69 5.95 20.88
N GLU A 329 1.69 5.22 20.41
CA GLU A 329 2.75 5.73 19.54
C GLU A 329 2.20 6.20 18.18
N PHE A 330 1.25 5.45 17.61
CA PHE A 330 0.57 5.85 16.36
C PHE A 330 -0.39 7.00 16.60
N MET A 331 -1.10 7.03 17.73
CA MET A 331 -1.93 8.17 18.10
C MET A 331 -1.09 9.45 18.21
N ALA A 332 0.05 9.40 18.88
CA ALA A 332 0.97 10.53 19.00
C ALA A 332 1.46 11.01 17.62
N LEU A 333 1.88 10.08 16.75
CA LEU A 333 2.30 10.40 15.37
C LEU A 333 1.18 11.06 14.56
N ILE A 334 -0.02 10.45 14.54
CA ILE A 334 -1.17 10.96 13.78
C ILE A 334 -1.55 12.36 14.27
N HIS A 335 -1.64 12.56 15.59
CA HIS A 335 -1.95 13.88 16.16
C HIS A 335 -0.88 14.93 15.84
N ALA A 336 0.40 14.54 15.79
CA ALA A 336 1.49 15.46 15.46
C ALA A 336 1.45 15.92 14.00
N VAL A 337 1.00 15.07 13.06
CA VAL A 337 1.08 15.37 11.63
C VAL A 337 -0.25 15.79 10.99
N LYS A 338 -1.40 15.43 11.57
CA LYS A 338 -2.73 15.67 10.96
C LYS A 338 -3.07 17.15 10.74
N CYS A 339 -2.51 18.05 11.53
CA CYS A 339 -2.71 19.50 11.39
C CYS A 339 -1.94 20.11 10.19
N HIS A 340 -1.05 19.35 9.54
CA HIS A 340 -0.22 19.83 8.45
C HIS A 340 -0.85 19.52 7.10
N ARG A 341 -1.27 20.58 6.37
CA ARG A 341 -1.96 20.44 5.07
C ARG A 341 -1.17 19.69 3.98
N GLY A 342 0.16 19.66 4.07
CA GLY A 342 1.03 18.94 3.14
C GLY A 342 1.20 17.44 3.43
N VAL A 343 0.63 16.96 4.55
CA VAL A 343 0.74 15.56 4.97
C VAL A 343 -0.62 14.88 4.88
N GLY A 344 -0.70 13.81 4.08
CA GLY A 344 -1.85 12.93 4.05
C GLY A 344 -1.62 11.66 4.87
N ILE A 345 -2.68 11.10 5.43
CA ILE A 345 -2.63 9.81 6.13
C ILE A 345 -3.65 8.88 5.47
N VAL A 346 -3.19 7.73 5.02
CA VAL A 346 -4.06 6.72 4.40
C VAL A 346 -3.79 5.34 4.99
N ILE A 347 -4.86 4.65 5.35
CA ILE A 347 -4.84 3.24 5.70
C ILE A 347 -5.04 2.43 4.41
N ALA A 348 -4.12 1.53 4.09
CA ALA A 348 -4.24 0.58 2.99
C ALA A 348 -4.33 -0.84 3.55
N THR A 349 -5.55 -1.36 3.71
CA THR A 349 -5.80 -2.60 4.46
C THR A 349 -6.47 -3.68 3.63
N CYS A 350 -6.01 -4.92 3.78
CA CYS A 350 -6.69 -6.11 3.26
C CYS A 350 -7.81 -6.61 4.21
N GLY A 351 -7.93 -6.00 5.40
CA GLY A 351 -8.99 -6.27 6.38
C GLY A 351 -10.28 -5.51 6.08
N LEU A 352 -11.23 -5.59 7.01
CA LEU A 352 -12.58 -5.02 6.86
C LEU A 352 -12.57 -3.50 7.02
N ARG A 353 -12.84 -2.76 5.93
CA ARG A 353 -12.99 -1.29 5.91
C ARG A 353 -13.96 -0.79 6.97
N ARG A 354 -15.09 -1.50 7.15
CA ARG A 354 -16.15 -1.10 8.09
C ARG A 354 -15.66 -0.99 9.52
N ILE A 355 -14.86 -1.96 9.98
CA ILE A 355 -14.28 -1.96 11.34
C ILE A 355 -13.35 -0.76 11.51
N TRP A 356 -12.45 -0.55 10.56
CA TRP A 356 -11.49 0.56 10.62
C TRP A 356 -12.15 1.93 10.56
N LYS A 357 -13.24 2.07 9.79
CA LYS A 357 -14.06 3.29 9.80
C LYS A 357 -14.64 3.57 11.18
N LEU A 358 -15.24 2.56 11.83
CA LEU A 358 -15.81 2.69 13.18
C LEU A 358 -14.73 3.01 14.24
N ILE A 359 -13.53 2.43 14.12
CA ILE A 359 -12.40 2.75 15.00
C ILE A 359 -11.99 4.22 14.83
N LEU A 360 -11.81 4.70 13.59
CA LEU A 360 -11.41 6.09 13.34
C LEU A 360 -12.47 7.10 13.79
N GLU A 361 -13.76 6.82 13.56
CA GLU A 361 -14.88 7.65 14.02
C GLU A 361 -14.87 7.78 15.55
N ARG A 362 -14.65 6.67 16.27
CA ARG A 362 -14.54 6.68 17.74
C ARG A 362 -13.38 7.54 18.24
N GLU A 363 -12.24 7.49 17.56
CA GLU A 363 -11.04 8.26 17.92
C GLU A 363 -11.05 9.70 17.38
N GLY A 364 -12.09 10.11 16.63
CA GLY A 364 -12.18 11.44 16.01
C GLY A 364 -11.12 11.71 14.93
N LEU A 365 -10.82 10.68 14.12
CA LEU A 365 -9.78 10.69 13.10
C LEU A 365 -10.30 10.44 11.67
N ASP A 366 -11.61 10.25 11.48
CA ASP A 366 -12.24 9.92 10.19
C ASP A 366 -12.10 11.04 9.13
N ASP A 367 -12.02 12.29 9.58
CA ASP A 367 -11.74 13.45 8.72
C ASP A 367 -10.27 13.54 8.29
N ASP A 368 -9.35 13.08 9.14
CA ASP A 368 -7.90 13.22 8.96
C ASP A 368 -7.26 12.02 8.25
N VAL A 369 -7.78 10.81 8.51
CA VAL A 369 -7.23 9.54 8.03
C VAL A 369 -8.20 8.91 7.03
N LYS A 370 -7.72 8.64 5.80
CA LYS A 370 -8.54 8.01 4.75
C LYS A 370 -8.30 6.51 4.71
N ILE A 371 -9.31 5.74 4.31
CA ILE A 371 -9.22 4.27 4.25
C ILE A 371 -9.39 3.81 2.82
N ILE A 372 -8.36 3.14 2.31
CA ILE A 372 -8.40 2.29 1.12
C ILE A 372 -8.47 0.85 1.64
N GLY A 373 -9.67 0.29 1.65
CA GLY A 373 -9.97 -1.03 2.19
C GLY A 373 -11.28 -1.53 1.61
N GLY A 374 -11.47 -2.84 1.59
CA GLY A 374 -12.72 -3.45 1.14
C GLY A 374 -13.33 -4.32 2.24
N GLY A 375 -13.98 -5.41 1.83
CA GLY A 375 -14.54 -6.41 2.74
C GLY A 375 -15.79 -7.07 2.18
N ARG A 376 -16.55 -6.35 1.34
CA ARG A 376 -17.78 -6.83 0.71
C ARG A 376 -17.83 -6.47 -0.76
N PHE A 377 -18.63 -7.20 -1.56
CA PHE A 377 -18.67 -6.97 -3.01
C PHE A 377 -19.26 -5.61 -3.39
N SER A 378 -19.97 -4.96 -2.45
CA SER A 378 -20.43 -3.59 -2.57
C SER A 378 -19.30 -2.53 -2.52
N ASP A 379 -18.09 -2.90 -2.07
CA ASP A 379 -16.93 -1.99 -2.06
C ASP A 379 -16.28 -1.84 -3.45
N ASP A 380 -16.70 -2.64 -4.45
CA ASP A 380 -16.23 -2.65 -5.85
C ASP A 380 -14.74 -2.97 -6.11
N TYR A 381 -13.90 -3.06 -5.08
CA TYR A 381 -12.49 -3.43 -5.23
C TYR A 381 -11.97 -4.20 -4.00
N VAL A 382 -10.78 -4.78 -4.17
CA VAL A 382 -10.06 -5.56 -3.16
C VAL A 382 -8.65 -5.01 -2.98
N VAL A 383 -8.21 -4.91 -1.74
CA VAL A 383 -6.85 -4.52 -1.41
C VAL A 383 -5.99 -5.76 -1.17
N THR A 384 -5.32 -6.22 -2.23
CA THR A 384 -4.28 -7.26 -2.17
C THR A 384 -2.91 -6.64 -1.81
N PRO A 385 -1.86 -7.44 -1.53
CA PRO A 385 -0.49 -6.93 -1.37
C PRO A 385 -0.03 -6.04 -2.53
N GLU A 386 -0.32 -6.45 -3.76
CA GLU A 386 -0.02 -5.70 -4.98
C GLU A 386 -0.83 -4.40 -5.04
N ALA A 387 -2.09 -4.41 -4.60
CA ALA A 387 -2.90 -3.20 -4.51
C ALA A 387 -2.29 -2.17 -3.55
N LYS A 388 -1.80 -2.59 -2.38
CA LYS A 388 -1.07 -1.71 -1.45
C LYS A 388 0.17 -1.09 -2.12
N ALA A 389 0.94 -1.88 -2.88
CA ALA A 389 2.09 -1.37 -3.62
C ALA A 389 1.69 -0.39 -4.74
N VAL A 390 0.53 -0.61 -5.37
CA VAL A 390 -0.02 0.30 -6.37
C VAL A 390 -0.45 1.63 -5.76
N VAL A 391 -1.02 1.64 -4.54
CA VAL A 391 -1.30 2.89 -3.82
C VAL A 391 -0.03 3.72 -3.68
N VAL A 392 1.05 3.12 -3.18
CA VAL A 392 2.37 3.79 -3.03
C VAL A 392 2.91 4.30 -4.37
N SER A 393 2.92 3.44 -5.39
CA SER A 393 3.43 3.81 -6.72
C SER A 393 2.64 4.95 -7.36
N HIS A 394 1.33 4.93 -7.17
CA HIS A 394 0.42 5.94 -7.72
C HIS A 394 0.67 7.29 -7.04
N LEU A 395 0.82 7.32 -5.72
CA LEU A 395 1.21 8.53 -4.98
C LEU A 395 2.54 9.09 -5.45
N GLN A 396 3.57 8.25 -5.59
CA GLN A 396 4.88 8.66 -6.11
C GLN A 396 4.79 9.23 -7.53
N SER A 397 3.92 8.67 -8.39
CA SER A 397 3.71 9.20 -9.75
C SER A 397 3.10 10.61 -9.77
N LYS A 398 2.46 11.02 -8.67
CA LYS A 398 1.95 12.38 -8.44
C LYS A 398 2.98 13.30 -7.77
N GLY A 399 4.22 12.83 -7.58
CA GLY A 399 5.29 13.59 -6.93
C GLY A 399 5.24 13.57 -5.39
N VAL A 400 4.41 12.71 -4.79
CA VAL A 400 4.26 12.60 -3.34
C VAL A 400 5.34 11.69 -2.76
N PHE A 401 5.95 12.12 -1.66
CA PHE A 401 6.86 11.31 -0.86
C PHE A 401 6.11 10.32 0.02
N VAL A 402 6.45 9.04 -0.02
CA VAL A 402 5.67 8.02 0.69
C VAL A 402 6.46 7.35 1.81
N TRP A 403 5.88 7.37 3.01
CA TRP A 403 6.28 6.53 4.14
C TRP A 403 5.29 5.38 4.27
N ALA A 404 5.77 4.14 4.19
CA ALA A 404 4.93 2.96 4.38
C ALA A 404 5.22 2.26 5.72
N PHE A 405 4.17 1.79 6.37
CA PHE A 405 4.22 1.10 7.66
C PHE A 405 3.47 -0.24 7.55
N GLY A 406 4.09 -1.33 7.98
CA GLY A 406 3.44 -2.65 8.00
C GLY A 406 4.15 -3.66 8.89
N ASP A 407 3.45 -4.71 9.30
CA ASP A 407 3.96 -5.73 10.24
C ASP A 407 4.26 -7.08 9.59
N SER A 408 3.79 -7.31 8.36
CA SER A 408 3.66 -8.64 7.77
C SER A 408 4.27 -8.76 6.36
N PRO A 409 4.47 -9.99 5.85
CA PRO A 409 4.92 -10.21 4.47
C PRO A 409 3.99 -9.59 3.41
N MET A 410 2.70 -9.43 3.74
CA MET A 410 1.70 -8.82 2.86
C MET A 410 1.98 -7.35 2.58
N ASP A 411 2.77 -6.72 3.44
CA ASP A 411 3.11 -5.31 3.35
C ASP A 411 4.45 -5.09 2.63
N LEU A 412 5.25 -6.14 2.45
CA LEU A 412 6.54 -6.04 1.78
C LEU A 412 6.46 -5.42 0.38
N PRO A 413 5.45 -5.69 -0.47
CA PRO A 413 5.32 -5.02 -1.75
C PRO A 413 5.18 -3.50 -1.62
N MET A 414 4.40 -2.99 -0.66
CA MET A 414 4.27 -1.53 -0.45
C MET A 414 5.49 -0.94 0.24
N LEU A 415 6.09 -1.64 1.20
CA LEU A 415 7.30 -1.22 1.92
C LEU A 415 8.48 -1.09 0.95
N LYS A 416 8.68 -2.04 0.04
CA LYS A 416 9.73 -1.98 -0.99
C LYS A 416 9.56 -0.82 -1.95
N ARG A 417 8.32 -0.43 -2.20
CA ARG A 417 7.99 0.63 -3.16
C ARG A 417 8.11 2.01 -2.55
N ALA A 418 7.88 2.12 -1.24
CA ALA A 418 7.88 3.38 -0.53
C ALA A 418 9.27 4.01 -0.50
N ASP A 419 9.30 5.32 -0.40
CA ASP A 419 10.54 6.06 -0.27
C ASP A 419 11.16 5.88 1.12
N GLN A 420 10.33 5.64 2.14
CA GLN A 420 10.74 5.18 3.46
C GLN A 420 9.85 4.02 3.92
N ALA A 421 10.49 2.97 4.42
CA ALA A 421 9.82 1.77 4.90
C ALA A 421 10.04 1.59 6.39
N ILE A 422 8.94 1.43 7.13
CA ILE A 422 8.93 1.18 8.57
C ILE A 422 8.24 -0.16 8.83
N VAL A 423 9.00 -1.12 9.33
CA VAL A 423 8.49 -2.40 9.80
C VAL A 423 8.00 -2.19 11.23
N VAL A 424 6.70 -2.39 11.46
CA VAL A 424 6.12 -2.30 12.80
C VAL A 424 6.36 -3.62 13.54
N VAL A 425 6.90 -3.51 14.74
CA VAL A 425 7.29 -4.65 15.57
C VAL A 425 6.47 -4.63 16.85
N GLY A 426 5.39 -5.40 16.82
CA GLY A 426 4.59 -5.72 17.99
C GLY A 426 5.22 -6.73 18.92
N GLU A 427 4.50 -7.06 19.99
CA GLU A 427 4.87 -8.12 20.93
C GLU A 427 5.04 -9.47 20.23
N GLU A 428 6.02 -10.27 20.67
CA GLU A 428 6.40 -11.53 20.04
C GLU A 428 5.26 -12.55 19.95
N ARG A 429 4.34 -12.54 20.91
CA ARG A 429 3.17 -13.44 20.95
C ARG A 429 2.11 -13.14 19.89
N SER A 430 2.00 -11.89 19.44
CA SER A 430 0.92 -11.42 18.54
C SER A 430 1.43 -11.06 17.15
N ARG A 431 2.70 -10.67 17.02
CA ARG A 431 3.29 -10.26 15.75
C ARG A 431 3.35 -11.39 14.71
N SER A 432 3.40 -11.05 13.43
CA SER A 432 3.54 -12.03 12.34
C SER A 432 4.76 -12.96 12.53
N LYS A 433 4.55 -14.27 12.41
CA LYS A 433 5.58 -15.32 12.57
C LYS A 433 6.39 -15.61 11.31
N THR A 434 5.91 -15.17 10.15
CA THR A 434 6.53 -15.43 8.85
C THR A 434 7.36 -14.24 8.35
N MET A 435 7.21 -13.07 8.98
CA MET A 435 7.88 -11.84 8.55
C MET A 435 9.41 -11.92 8.62
N ASP A 436 9.99 -12.53 9.66
CA ASP A 436 11.44 -12.45 9.90
C ASP A 436 12.26 -13.11 8.79
N ALA A 437 11.83 -14.29 8.32
CA ALA A 437 12.48 -15.00 7.22
C ALA A 437 12.34 -14.24 5.89
N GLU A 438 11.14 -13.74 5.59
CA GLU A 438 10.90 -12.96 4.38
C GLU A 438 11.65 -11.63 4.39
N LEU A 439 11.67 -10.93 5.52
CA LEU A 439 12.38 -9.66 5.70
C LEU A 439 13.88 -9.84 5.50
N THR A 440 14.47 -10.89 6.08
CA THR A 440 15.87 -11.26 5.87
C THR A 440 16.17 -11.51 4.39
N ARG A 441 15.31 -12.28 3.71
CA ARG A 441 15.45 -12.59 2.28
C ARG A 441 15.41 -11.33 1.41
N VAL A 442 14.51 -10.39 1.71
CA VAL A 442 14.37 -9.19 0.89
C VAL A 442 15.45 -8.13 1.14
N ILE A 443 15.90 -7.97 2.40
CA ILE A 443 17.01 -7.04 2.73
C ILE A 443 18.32 -7.54 2.11
N THR A 444 18.57 -8.86 2.16
CA THR A 444 19.77 -9.44 1.55
C THR A 444 19.71 -9.44 0.01
N GLY A 445 18.52 -9.61 -0.56
CA GLY A 445 18.29 -9.64 -2.01
C GLY A 445 18.30 -8.28 -2.69
N ASP A 446 18.01 -7.19 -1.98
CA ASP A 446 17.94 -5.83 -2.53
C ASP A 446 18.73 -4.82 -1.69
N LYS A 447 19.92 -4.43 -2.17
CA LYS A 447 20.82 -3.49 -1.48
C LYS A 447 20.26 -2.08 -1.32
N ASN A 448 19.22 -1.72 -2.08
CA ASN A 448 18.57 -0.41 -2.00
C ASN A 448 17.43 -0.40 -0.99
N PHE A 449 16.89 -1.57 -0.63
CA PHE A 449 15.84 -1.68 0.37
C PHE A 449 16.43 -1.63 1.78
N ARG A 450 16.32 -0.47 2.42
CA ARG A 450 16.85 -0.21 3.78
C ARG A 450 15.72 0.17 4.74
N PRO A 451 14.86 -0.79 5.12
CA PRO A 451 13.80 -0.52 6.08
C PRO A 451 14.37 -0.22 7.47
N ARG A 452 13.53 0.38 8.32
CA ARG A 452 13.78 0.56 9.76
C ARG A 452 12.67 -0.14 10.54
N GLN A 453 12.89 -0.45 11.81
CA GLN A 453 11.87 -1.05 12.68
C GLN A 453 11.40 -0.10 13.77
N ALA A 454 10.08 0.02 13.90
CA ALA A 454 9.44 0.71 15.00
C ALA A 454 8.97 -0.31 16.03
N LEU A 455 9.49 -0.25 17.25
CA LEU A 455 9.09 -1.12 18.35
C LEU A 455 7.82 -0.54 18.98
N VAL A 456 6.69 -1.22 18.82
CA VAL A 456 5.38 -0.72 19.24
C VAL A 456 4.62 -1.84 19.99
N PRO A 457 4.57 -1.83 21.33
CA PRO A 457 5.11 -0.81 22.22
C PRO A 457 6.64 -0.83 22.31
N ILE A 458 7.26 0.25 22.81
CA ILE A 458 8.73 0.45 22.84
C ILE A 458 9.54 -0.69 23.51
N HIS A 459 8.91 -1.49 24.37
CA HIS A 459 9.51 -2.62 25.06
C HIS A 459 9.48 -3.93 24.24
N SER A 460 8.96 -3.90 23.02
CA SER A 460 8.94 -5.05 22.12
C SER A 460 10.37 -5.45 21.72
N SER A 461 10.62 -6.76 21.62
CA SER A 461 11.90 -7.27 21.15
C SER A 461 12.09 -6.98 19.66
N PRO A 462 13.26 -6.50 19.20
CA PRO A 462 13.55 -6.32 17.77
C PRO A 462 13.30 -7.60 16.96
N ARG A 463 12.84 -7.48 15.70
CA ARG A 463 12.68 -8.64 14.80
C ARG A 463 14.02 -9.13 14.28
N LEU A 464 14.83 -8.18 13.80
CA LEU A 464 16.17 -8.42 13.28
C LEU A 464 17.17 -7.55 14.05
N ASP A 465 18.44 -7.89 13.87
CA ASP A 465 19.55 -7.15 14.46
C ASP A 465 19.54 -5.65 14.05
N PRO A 466 19.75 -4.71 15.00
CA PRO A 466 19.71 -3.27 14.72
C PRO A 466 20.72 -2.77 13.69
N GLU A 467 21.79 -3.51 13.37
CA GLU A 467 22.70 -3.12 12.28
C GLU A 467 22.04 -3.33 10.91
N HIS A 468 21.21 -4.37 10.78
CA HIS A 468 20.53 -4.75 9.54
C HIS A 468 19.15 -4.10 9.41
N LEU A 469 18.48 -3.84 10.53
CA LEU A 469 17.17 -3.20 10.59
C LEU A 469 17.18 -2.15 11.72
N PRO A 470 17.61 -0.91 11.46
CA PRO A 470 17.79 0.09 12.50
C PRO A 470 16.48 0.42 13.23
N ILE A 471 16.56 0.63 14.54
CA ILE A 471 15.41 0.99 15.38
C ILE A 471 15.07 2.46 15.20
N ILE A 472 13.78 2.78 15.16
CA ILE A 472 13.28 4.15 15.12
C ILE A 472 12.14 4.37 16.10
N ASP A 473 12.17 5.53 16.76
CA ASP A 473 11.05 6.01 17.58
C ASP A 473 10.13 6.86 16.71
N ILE A 474 8.97 6.30 16.37
CA ILE A 474 7.96 6.95 15.53
C ILE A 474 7.17 8.04 16.27
N SER A 475 7.22 8.03 17.60
CA SER A 475 6.59 9.04 18.47
C SER A 475 7.54 10.20 18.79
N GLY A 476 8.84 10.01 18.54
CA GLY A 476 9.88 10.98 18.83
C GLY A 476 9.83 12.22 17.94
N GLN A 477 10.14 13.38 18.52
CA GLN A 477 10.13 14.66 17.82
C GLN A 477 10.98 14.62 16.53
N ALA A 478 12.21 14.08 16.59
CA ALA A 478 13.09 13.99 15.42
C ALA A 478 12.47 13.21 14.23
N PHE A 479 11.63 12.21 14.52
CA PHE A 479 10.93 11.46 13.47
C PHE A 479 9.81 12.28 12.84
N VAL A 480 8.96 12.89 13.66
CA VAL A 480 7.90 13.80 13.21
C VAL A 480 8.49 14.92 12.37
N GLU A 481 9.56 15.54 12.86
CA GLU A 481 10.34 16.55 12.15
C GLU A 481 10.83 16.04 10.79
N SER A 482 11.28 14.79 10.67
CA SER A 482 11.69 14.22 9.38
C SER A 482 10.54 14.06 8.37
N ILE A 483 9.30 13.95 8.84
CA ILE A 483 8.09 13.91 7.99
C ILE A 483 7.71 15.34 7.57
N LEU A 484 7.79 16.29 8.49
CA LEU A 484 7.36 17.68 8.28
C LEU A 484 8.39 18.54 7.53
N TYR A 485 9.67 18.42 7.87
CA TYR A 485 10.78 19.22 7.34
C TYR A 485 11.35 18.69 6.02
N ARG A 486 10.68 17.75 5.35
CA ARG A 486 10.99 17.50 3.93
C ARG A 486 10.70 18.71 3.03
N TYR A 487 10.15 19.77 3.62
CA TYR A 487 10.32 21.16 3.21
C TYR A 487 11.37 21.90 4.04
N ALA A 488 12.64 21.70 3.73
CA ALA A 488 13.39 22.88 3.33
C ALA A 488 13.35 22.87 1.81
N ASN A 489 12.48 23.70 1.21
CA ASN A 489 12.88 24.32 -0.06
C ASN A 489 14.35 24.68 0.10
N LEU A 490 15.22 24.30 -0.84
CA LEU A 490 16.63 24.68 -0.81
C LEU A 490 16.71 26.10 -0.25
N GLN A 491 17.23 26.25 0.98
CA GLN A 491 17.15 27.55 1.63
C GLN A 491 18.21 28.40 0.97
N VAL A 492 17.79 29.28 0.06
CA VAL A 492 18.69 30.16 -0.69
C VAL A 492 18.75 31.51 0.01
N LEU A 493 19.85 31.76 0.70
CA LEU A 493 20.20 33.09 1.18
C LEU A 493 21.21 33.71 0.23
N HIS A 494 20.93 34.92 -0.27
CA HIS A 494 21.87 35.58 -1.16
C HIS A 494 21.95 37.09 -1.00
N ALA A 495 23.13 37.64 -1.28
CA ALA A 495 23.38 39.07 -1.20
C ALA A 495 23.16 39.82 -2.53
N THR A 496 22.59 39.20 -3.57
CA THR A 496 22.50 39.73 -4.95
C THR A 496 22.10 41.22 -5.03
N ASN A 497 21.13 41.64 -4.21
CA ASN A 497 20.61 43.01 -4.21
C ASN A 497 21.20 43.92 -3.13
N LYS A 498 22.10 43.43 -2.26
CA LYS A 498 22.75 44.22 -1.20
C LYS A 498 23.89 45.07 -1.77
N SER A 499 24.04 46.30 -1.28
CA SER A 499 25.14 47.20 -1.67
C SER A 499 26.52 46.61 -1.35
N ALA A 500 26.63 45.86 -0.25
CA ALA A 500 27.85 45.14 0.11
C ALA A 500 28.29 44.16 -1.00
N ALA A 501 27.33 43.43 -1.60
CA ALA A 501 27.64 42.51 -2.69
C ALA A 501 28.21 43.23 -3.92
N LYS A 502 27.69 44.41 -4.28
CA LYS A 502 28.19 45.23 -5.38
C LYS A 502 29.65 45.65 -5.16
N LEU A 503 30.00 46.05 -3.93
CA LEU A 503 31.37 46.42 -3.58
C LEU A 503 32.30 45.20 -3.60
N LEU A 504 31.92 44.12 -2.91
CA LEU A 504 32.73 42.91 -2.80
C LEU A 504 32.95 42.21 -4.14
N MET A 505 31.97 42.23 -5.04
CA MET A 505 32.09 41.61 -6.36
C MET A 505 32.90 42.43 -7.37
N THR A 506 33.21 43.70 -7.08
CA THR A 506 33.91 44.56 -8.06
C THR A 506 35.31 44.04 -8.32
N ALA A 507 36.09 43.80 -7.25
CA ALA A 507 37.46 43.29 -7.36
C ALA A 507 37.51 41.86 -7.92
N THR A 508 36.49 41.03 -7.68
CA THR A 508 36.45 39.64 -8.21
C THR A 508 36.14 39.59 -9.71
N ARG A 509 35.53 40.65 -10.25
CA ARG A 509 35.17 40.77 -11.68
C ARG A 509 36.17 41.58 -12.50
N ASP A 510 36.96 42.42 -11.87
CA ASP A 510 37.96 43.24 -12.55
C ASP A 510 39.04 42.35 -13.16
N ALA A 511 39.14 42.34 -14.50
CA ALA A 511 40.10 41.52 -15.22
C ALA A 511 41.56 41.94 -14.96
N SER A 512 41.80 43.17 -14.49
CA SER A 512 43.13 43.64 -14.08
C SER A 512 43.58 43.10 -12.73
N VAL A 513 42.66 42.53 -11.94
CA VAL A 513 42.95 41.95 -10.62
C VAL A 513 43.18 40.44 -10.77
N ALA A 514 44.35 39.97 -10.34
CA ALA A 514 44.76 38.56 -10.39
C ALA A 514 45.68 38.21 -9.20
N GLY A 515 45.95 36.91 -9.05
CA GLY A 515 46.92 36.42 -8.07
C GLY A 515 46.54 36.76 -6.62
N PRO A 516 47.51 37.20 -5.78
CA PRO A 516 47.27 37.49 -4.37
C PRO A 516 46.11 38.47 -4.11
N SER A 517 45.99 39.53 -4.92
CA SER A 517 44.93 40.53 -4.75
C SER A 517 43.55 39.94 -5.04
N LEU A 518 43.43 39.07 -6.03
CA LEU A 518 42.18 38.38 -6.31
C LEU A 518 41.83 37.37 -5.21
N ARG A 519 42.82 36.65 -4.67
CA ARG A 519 42.61 35.75 -3.51
C ARG A 519 42.12 36.52 -2.29
N ALA A 520 42.73 37.67 -1.99
CA ALA A 520 42.28 38.54 -0.90
C ALA A 520 40.83 39.00 -1.10
N ALA A 521 40.44 39.36 -2.32
CA ALA A 521 39.05 39.73 -2.61
C ALA A 521 38.07 38.56 -2.37
N HIS A 522 38.41 37.34 -2.77
CA HIS A 522 37.60 36.16 -2.49
C HIS A 522 37.54 35.82 -0.99
N GLY A 523 38.63 36.03 -0.25
CA GLY A 523 38.65 35.89 1.21
C GLY A 523 37.70 36.87 1.89
N GLN A 524 37.67 38.13 1.46
CA GLN A 524 36.70 39.12 1.99
C GLN A 524 35.24 38.73 1.70
N VAL A 525 34.97 38.13 0.52
CA VAL A 525 33.65 37.56 0.22
C VAL A 525 33.31 36.43 1.19
N GLY A 526 34.22 35.49 1.42
CA GLY A 526 34.02 34.38 2.35
C GLY A 526 33.71 34.86 3.77
N ARG A 527 34.49 35.82 4.26
CA ARG A 527 34.29 36.45 5.57
C ARG A 527 32.91 37.11 5.68
N TYR A 528 32.50 37.88 4.67
CA TYR A 528 31.18 38.51 4.63
C TYR A 528 30.04 37.49 4.64
N LEU A 529 30.09 36.47 3.79
CA LEU A 529 29.07 35.43 3.73
C LEU A 529 28.98 34.65 5.05
N ALA A 530 30.12 34.41 5.70
CA ALA A 530 30.16 33.76 7.00
C ALA A 530 29.53 34.60 8.10
N THR A 531 29.94 35.86 8.24
CA THR A 531 29.46 36.75 9.31
C THR A 531 27.98 37.10 9.19
N GLU A 532 27.47 37.30 7.98
CA GLU A 532 26.09 37.75 7.75
C GLU A 532 25.12 36.59 7.56
N PHE A 533 25.42 35.67 6.65
CA PHE A 533 24.41 34.71 6.16
C PHE A 533 24.56 33.31 6.77
N LEU A 534 25.79 32.85 7.04
CA LEU A 534 25.96 31.55 7.71
C LEU A 534 25.52 31.61 9.17
N THR A 535 25.78 32.71 9.87
CA THR A 535 25.28 32.93 11.24
C THR A 535 23.76 33.06 11.29
N GLU A 536 23.13 33.71 10.29
CA GLU A 536 21.67 33.76 10.14
C GLU A 536 21.08 32.36 9.90
N LEU A 537 21.75 31.55 9.07
CA LEU A 537 21.27 30.22 8.67
C LEU A 537 21.47 29.13 9.74
N LEU A 538 22.61 29.16 10.42
CA LEU A 538 23.05 28.11 11.34
C LEU A 538 22.86 28.50 12.81
N GLY A 539 22.70 29.79 13.09
CA GLY A 539 22.56 30.33 14.45
C GLY A 539 23.90 30.56 15.14
N LEU A 540 23.83 31.24 16.28
CA LEU A 540 24.94 31.47 17.19
C LEU A 540 24.63 30.86 18.56
N GLU A 541 25.66 30.33 19.22
CA GLU A 541 25.60 29.90 20.61
C GLU A 541 26.39 30.86 21.50
N THR A 542 25.98 30.97 22.76
CA THR A 542 26.70 31.72 23.78
C THR A 542 27.74 30.84 24.46
N TYR A 543 28.88 31.42 24.81
CA TYR A 543 29.89 30.75 25.62
C TYR A 543 30.57 31.76 26.56
N PRO A 544 31.01 31.34 27.75
CA PRO A 544 31.62 32.27 28.70
C PRO A 544 33.01 32.73 28.21
N ILE A 545 33.23 34.04 28.23
CA ILE A 545 34.52 34.67 27.96
C ILE A 545 34.97 35.54 29.14
N PRO A 546 36.28 35.64 29.43
CA PRO A 546 36.79 36.56 30.43
C PRO A 546 36.62 38.01 29.94
N HIS A 547 35.83 38.79 30.66
CA HIS A 547 35.67 40.21 30.43
C HIS A 547 36.90 40.97 30.93
N VAL A 548 37.25 42.08 30.27
CA VAL A 548 38.40 42.93 30.64
C VAL A 548 38.32 43.52 32.06
N GLN A 549 37.13 43.51 32.68
CA GLN A 549 36.91 43.95 34.05
C GLN A 549 37.04 42.82 35.10
N GLY A 550 37.48 41.61 34.71
CA GLY A 550 37.81 40.53 35.63
C GLY A 550 36.66 39.57 36.00
N TYR A 551 35.50 39.67 35.34
CA TYR A 551 34.40 38.71 35.45
C TYR A 551 34.15 37.99 34.12
N ASN A 552 33.34 36.93 34.10
CA ASN A 552 32.96 36.28 32.84
C ASN A 552 31.71 36.94 32.25
N THR A 553 31.71 37.16 30.93
CA THR A 553 30.54 37.61 30.16
C THR A 553 30.28 36.66 28.99
N ASP A 554 29.20 36.88 28.24
CA ASP A 554 28.84 36.04 27.11
C ASP A 554 29.61 36.47 25.85
N GLY A 555 30.36 35.54 25.28
CA GLY A 555 30.83 35.59 23.91
C GLY A 555 29.87 34.81 23.00
N HIS A 556 30.02 35.00 21.68
CA HIS A 556 29.22 34.30 20.68
C HIS A 556 30.10 33.60 19.67
N ARG A 557 29.67 32.42 19.24
CA ARG A 557 30.31 31.64 18.16
C ARG A 557 29.25 30.85 17.39
N LEU A 558 29.64 30.22 16.28
CA LEU A 558 28.70 29.39 15.51
C LEU A 558 28.21 28.22 16.36
N VAL A 559 26.92 27.88 16.25
CA VAL A 559 26.39 26.66 16.89
C VAL A 559 27.20 25.45 16.42
N ASP A 560 27.65 24.62 17.36
CA ASP A 560 28.45 23.41 17.05
C ASP A 560 29.70 23.72 16.19
N GLU A 561 30.37 24.86 16.39
CA GLU A 561 31.50 25.30 15.55
C GLU A 561 32.59 24.22 15.39
N SER A 562 32.96 23.53 16.46
CA SER A 562 33.96 22.45 16.44
C SER A 562 33.51 21.16 15.74
N ARG A 563 32.21 21.03 15.46
CA ARG A 563 31.58 19.92 14.71
C ARG A 563 31.16 20.35 13.31
N THR A 564 31.55 21.56 12.90
CA THR A 564 31.36 22.08 11.55
C THR A 564 32.65 21.92 10.76
N ALA A 565 32.55 21.40 9.53
CA ALA A 565 33.68 21.24 8.63
C ALA A 565 33.54 22.13 7.39
N ILE A 566 34.56 22.94 7.13
CA ILE A 566 34.72 23.79 5.94
C ILE A 566 35.50 23.00 4.90
N VAL A 567 34.85 22.66 3.79
CA VAL A 567 35.47 21.96 2.66
C VAL A 567 35.74 22.97 1.55
N ALA A 568 37.02 23.29 1.35
CA ALA A 568 37.48 24.10 0.24
C ALA A 568 37.49 23.26 -1.05
N LEU A 569 36.61 23.59 -2.01
CA LEU A 569 36.60 22.93 -3.31
C LEU A 569 37.75 23.44 -4.16
N MET A 570 38.78 22.60 -4.30
CA MET A 570 40.02 23.00 -4.94
C MET A 570 39.84 23.15 -6.45
N ARG A 571 40.51 24.11 -7.08
CA ARG A 571 41.39 25.14 -6.48
C ARG A 571 40.67 26.46 -6.21
N GLY A 572 39.54 26.71 -6.88
CA GLY A 572 38.87 28.02 -6.88
C GLY A 572 38.22 28.40 -5.55
N GLY A 573 37.80 27.43 -4.74
CA GLY A 573 37.13 27.68 -3.47
C GLY A 573 38.05 28.08 -2.31
N GLU A 574 39.35 27.76 -2.36
CA GLU A 574 40.27 27.90 -1.23
C GLU A 574 40.33 29.31 -0.64
N PRO A 575 40.55 30.39 -1.42
CA PRO A 575 40.66 31.73 -0.83
C PRO A 575 39.38 32.18 -0.11
N MET A 576 38.21 31.77 -0.62
CA MET A 576 36.93 32.04 0.01
C MET A 576 36.73 31.20 1.27
N ALA A 577 37.09 29.92 1.22
CA ALA A 577 37.02 29.02 2.37
C ALA A 577 37.91 29.52 3.52
N LEU A 578 39.11 30.01 3.22
CA LEU A 578 39.99 30.64 4.21
C LEU A 578 39.31 31.84 4.88
N GLY A 579 38.63 32.69 4.11
CA GLY A 579 37.83 33.78 4.66
C GLY A 579 36.69 33.33 5.58
N VAL A 580 36.05 32.19 5.28
CA VAL A 580 35.05 31.57 6.18
C VAL A 580 35.72 31.07 7.47
N SER A 581 36.89 30.43 7.36
CA SER A 581 37.62 29.90 8.52
C SER A 581 38.16 30.98 9.46
N GLU A 582 38.45 32.20 8.96
CA GLU A 582 38.79 33.34 9.81
C GLU A 582 37.63 33.74 10.74
N VAL A 583 36.38 33.51 10.31
CA VAL A 583 35.18 33.81 11.12
C VAL A 583 34.87 32.67 12.08
N PHE A 584 35.12 31.42 11.67
CA PHE A 584 34.85 30.22 12.46
C PHE A 584 36.15 29.46 12.78
N PRO A 585 36.99 29.99 13.69
CA PRO A 585 38.34 29.48 13.93
C PRO A 585 38.40 28.06 14.51
N HIS A 586 37.32 27.55 15.10
CA HIS A 586 37.27 26.17 15.62
C HIS A 586 36.72 25.16 14.62
N ALA A 587 36.23 25.60 13.46
CA ALA A 587 35.72 24.70 12.43
C ALA A 587 36.86 23.89 11.79
N ILE A 588 36.56 22.63 11.47
CA ILE A 588 37.51 21.72 10.82
C ILE A 588 37.73 22.21 9.38
N PHE A 589 38.99 22.34 8.92
CA PHE A 589 39.29 22.79 7.56
C PHE A 589 39.79 21.64 6.69
N ILE A 590 39.15 21.43 5.54
CA ILE A 590 39.45 20.32 4.63
C ILE A 590 39.68 20.87 3.21
N HIS A 591 40.81 20.54 2.60
CA HIS A 591 41.03 20.74 1.17
C HIS A 591 40.53 19.51 0.42
N ALA A 592 39.66 19.71 -0.59
CA ALA A 592 39.18 18.61 -1.41
C ALA A 592 39.15 19.00 -2.89
N ASN A 593 39.94 18.28 -3.71
CA ASN A 593 39.91 18.42 -5.16
C ASN A 593 38.85 17.51 -5.79
N ARG A 594 38.59 16.35 -5.18
CA ARG A 594 37.60 15.39 -5.64
C ARG A 594 36.72 14.93 -4.50
N ALA A 595 35.45 14.66 -4.79
CA ALA A 595 34.51 14.15 -3.81
C ALA A 595 35.01 12.87 -3.11
N SER A 596 35.73 12.00 -3.83
CA SER A 596 36.31 10.75 -3.28
C SER A 596 37.26 10.97 -2.09
N GLU A 597 37.85 12.16 -1.96
CA GLU A 597 38.75 12.51 -0.86
C GLU A 597 38.02 12.73 0.46
N LEU A 598 36.69 12.93 0.44
CA LEU A 598 35.86 12.83 1.63
C LEU A 598 35.64 11.35 1.97
N THR A 599 36.13 10.93 3.14
CA THR A 599 36.02 9.57 3.67
C THR A 599 35.21 9.54 4.97
N LYS A 600 34.89 8.34 5.46
CA LYS A 600 34.15 8.17 6.72
C LYS A 600 34.94 8.73 7.91
N GLU A 601 36.26 8.61 7.85
CA GLU A 601 37.20 9.08 8.87
C GLU A 601 37.25 10.62 8.88
N THR A 602 37.33 11.26 7.71
CA THR A 602 37.35 12.74 7.62
C THR A 602 36.04 13.40 8.08
N LEU A 603 34.93 12.64 8.07
CA LEU A 603 33.60 13.12 8.44
C LEU A 603 33.15 12.62 9.82
N ALA A 604 34.04 11.95 10.56
CA ALA A 604 33.74 11.48 11.91
C ALA A 604 33.49 12.68 12.84
N GLY A 605 32.40 12.64 13.61
CA GLY A 605 32.02 13.74 14.53
C GLY A 605 31.40 14.99 13.88
N VAL A 606 31.46 15.11 12.55
CA VAL A 606 30.91 16.24 11.80
C VAL A 606 29.38 16.19 11.77
N ASN A 607 28.75 17.31 12.10
CA ASN A 607 27.30 17.54 12.02
C ASN A 607 26.93 18.43 10.83
N THR A 608 27.76 19.43 10.54
CA THR A 608 27.52 20.42 9.48
C THR A 608 28.70 20.48 8.53
N LEU A 609 28.44 20.47 7.23
CA LEU A 609 29.45 20.54 6.17
C LEU A 609 29.22 21.78 5.30
N LEU A 610 30.21 22.67 5.24
CA LEU A 610 30.22 23.85 4.39
C LEU A 610 31.02 23.55 3.12
N LEU A 611 30.34 23.38 1.98
CA LEU A 611 30.98 23.19 0.68
C LEU A 611 31.24 24.55 0.04
N VAL A 612 32.50 24.99 0.00
CA VAL A 612 32.87 26.35 -0.41
C VAL A 612 33.50 26.36 -1.80
N ASP A 613 32.91 27.13 -2.72
CA ASP A 613 33.45 27.35 -4.06
C ASP A 613 33.30 28.80 -4.50
N SER A 614 34.24 29.30 -5.30
CA SER A 614 34.14 30.64 -5.88
C SER A 614 32.96 30.78 -6.85
N VAL A 615 32.68 29.75 -7.66
CA VAL A 615 31.69 29.80 -8.74
C VAL A 615 30.98 28.45 -8.91
N VAL A 616 29.66 28.45 -8.74
CA VAL A 616 28.80 27.30 -9.05
C VAL A 616 28.09 27.54 -10.39
N ASN A 617 28.63 26.99 -11.47
CA ASN A 617 28.12 27.23 -12.82
C ASN A 617 27.04 26.22 -13.26
N SER A 618 27.34 24.91 -13.22
CA SER A 618 26.37 23.87 -13.61
C SER A 618 25.92 22.99 -12.45
N GLY A 619 26.38 23.24 -11.23
CA GLY A 619 26.10 22.42 -10.05
C GLY A 619 26.71 21.00 -10.05
N LYS A 620 27.35 20.54 -11.13
CA LYS A 620 27.83 19.15 -11.27
C LYS A 620 28.86 18.76 -10.22
N SER A 621 29.82 19.65 -9.92
CA SER A 621 30.82 19.40 -8.86
C SER A 621 30.13 19.27 -7.51
N ILE A 622 29.28 20.24 -7.15
CA ILE A 622 28.48 20.22 -5.91
C ILE A 622 27.68 18.92 -5.79
N LYS A 623 26.99 18.51 -6.85
CA LYS A 623 26.26 17.24 -6.90
C LYS A 623 27.15 16.05 -6.55
N GLY A 624 28.35 15.98 -7.13
CA GLY A 624 29.31 14.90 -6.84
C GLY A 624 29.72 14.84 -5.37
N PHE A 625 29.93 15.99 -4.74
CA PHE A 625 30.24 16.11 -3.31
C PHE A 625 29.03 15.75 -2.43
N VAL A 626 27.86 16.33 -2.68
CA VAL A 626 26.62 16.04 -1.94
C VAL A 626 26.29 14.55 -2.01
N ASP A 627 26.29 13.95 -3.21
CA ASP A 627 26.01 12.53 -3.40
C ASP A 627 27.01 11.65 -2.63
N ARG A 628 28.29 12.06 -2.56
CA ARG A 628 29.32 11.34 -1.79
C ARG A 628 29.07 11.43 -0.28
N VAL A 629 28.80 12.61 0.24
CA VAL A 629 28.55 12.83 1.67
C VAL A 629 27.32 12.04 2.09
N ARG A 630 26.23 12.13 1.33
CA ARG A 630 24.97 11.40 1.58
C ARG A 630 25.16 9.88 1.56
N ARG A 631 26.08 9.35 0.74
CA ARG A 631 26.45 7.92 0.77
C ARG A 631 27.22 7.51 2.03
N LEU A 632 27.96 8.43 2.65
CA LEU A 632 28.77 8.16 3.83
C LEU A 632 28.01 8.39 5.14
N LYS A 633 27.22 9.46 5.22
CA LYS A 633 26.44 9.83 6.42
C LYS A 633 25.25 10.70 6.01
N LEU A 634 24.03 10.15 6.15
CA LEU A 634 22.79 10.79 5.67
C LEU A 634 22.40 12.01 6.50
N GLU A 635 22.76 12.05 7.78
CA GLU A 635 22.30 13.05 8.75
C GLU A 635 23.08 14.38 8.72
N ILE A 636 24.21 14.46 8.00
CA ILE A 636 25.02 15.70 7.96
C ILE A 636 24.21 16.83 7.29
N ARG A 637 24.09 17.98 7.94
CA ARG A 637 23.56 19.19 7.30
C ARG A 637 24.57 19.74 6.30
N ILE A 638 24.17 20.00 5.05
CA ILE A 638 25.08 20.52 4.01
C ILE A 638 24.69 21.95 3.64
N VAL A 639 25.64 22.86 3.68
CA VAL A 639 25.47 24.24 3.20
C VAL A 639 26.47 24.51 2.08
N ILE A 640 25.98 24.94 0.93
CA ILE A 640 26.81 25.38 -0.19
C ILE A 640 27.10 26.87 0.02
N VAL A 641 28.36 27.27 -0.06
CA VAL A 641 28.80 28.66 0.07
C VAL A 641 29.48 29.08 -1.21
N ALA A 642 28.96 30.10 -1.89
CA ALA A 642 29.48 30.50 -3.18
C ALA A 642 29.57 32.00 -3.43
N GLY A 643 30.60 32.43 -4.15
CA GLY A 643 30.68 33.80 -4.67
C GLY A 643 29.64 34.07 -5.76
N VAL A 644 29.47 33.13 -6.67
CA VAL A 644 28.53 33.26 -7.79
C VAL A 644 27.84 31.94 -8.02
N VAL A 645 26.50 31.97 -8.13
CA VAL A 645 25.71 30.79 -8.51
C VAL A 645 24.91 31.11 -9.74
N GLN A 646 24.96 30.22 -10.73
CA GLN A 646 24.15 30.35 -11.94
C GLN A 646 22.70 29.92 -11.64
N ALA A 647 21.72 30.72 -12.09
CA ALA A 647 20.32 30.55 -11.71
C ALA A 647 19.73 29.17 -12.08
N LYS A 648 20.10 28.60 -13.24
CA LYS A 648 19.65 27.25 -13.64
C LYS A 648 20.32 26.13 -12.84
N ALA A 649 21.52 26.34 -12.28
CA ALA A 649 22.12 25.34 -11.40
C ALA A 649 21.28 25.12 -10.13
N ILE A 650 20.55 26.14 -9.70
CA ILE A 650 19.61 26.03 -8.56
C ILE A 650 18.50 25.05 -8.91
N SER A 651 17.74 25.32 -9.97
CA SER A 651 16.60 24.48 -10.34
C SER A 651 16.98 23.13 -10.96
N ASP A 652 18.01 23.08 -11.79
CA ASP A 652 18.41 21.85 -12.49
C ASP A 652 19.14 20.86 -11.57
N VAL A 653 19.77 21.33 -10.49
CA VAL A 653 20.67 20.50 -9.67
C VAL A 653 20.42 20.63 -8.17
N LEU A 654 20.43 21.84 -7.61
CA LEU A 654 20.39 22.00 -6.16
C LEU A 654 19.02 21.70 -5.55
N GLU A 655 17.93 22.12 -6.20
CA GLU A 655 16.56 21.78 -5.80
C GLU A 655 16.32 20.26 -5.79
N PRO A 656 16.63 19.50 -6.87
CA PRO A 656 16.56 18.03 -6.85
C PRO A 656 17.43 17.35 -5.78
N LEU A 657 18.55 17.99 -5.39
CA LEU A 657 19.40 17.47 -4.32
C LEU A 657 18.83 17.75 -2.93
N ALA A 658 18.20 18.90 -2.72
CA ALA A 658 17.50 19.24 -1.47
C ALA A 658 16.36 18.26 -1.18
N CYS A 659 15.69 17.72 -2.20
CA CYS A 659 14.68 16.67 -2.03
C CYS A 659 15.23 15.36 -1.39
N LYS A 660 16.56 15.17 -1.40
CA LYS A 660 17.24 13.96 -0.91
C LYS A 660 17.87 14.13 0.48
N GLY A 661 17.77 15.30 1.10
CA GLY A 661 18.27 15.59 2.45
C GLY A 661 18.60 17.07 2.65
N ASP A 662 18.86 17.47 3.89
CA ASP A 662 19.07 18.88 4.29
C ASP A 662 20.19 19.55 3.46
N LEU A 663 19.80 20.50 2.62
CA LEU A 663 20.69 21.26 1.75
C LEU A 663 20.26 22.73 1.74
N SER A 664 21.22 23.61 2.02
CA SER A 664 21.04 25.06 1.96
C SER A 664 22.08 25.70 1.03
N LEU A 665 21.80 26.90 0.55
CA LEU A 665 22.69 27.69 -0.30
C LEU A 665 22.86 29.10 0.25
N VAL A 666 24.12 29.51 0.45
CA VAL A 666 24.53 30.89 0.73
C VAL A 666 25.34 31.40 -0.45
N ALA A 667 24.92 32.52 -1.06
CA ALA A 667 25.60 33.09 -2.22
C ALA A 667 25.81 34.60 -2.13
N LEU A 668 26.96 35.10 -2.60
CA LEU A 668 27.13 36.56 -2.76
C LEU A 668 26.22 37.10 -3.87
N ARG A 669 26.09 36.36 -4.98
CA ARG A 669 25.15 36.72 -6.06
C ARG A 669 24.62 35.51 -6.83
N LEU A 670 23.41 35.68 -7.34
CA LEU A 670 22.85 34.86 -8.41
C LEU A 670 23.12 35.50 -9.79
N SER A 671 23.30 34.68 -10.81
CA SER A 671 23.61 35.11 -12.18
C SER A 671 22.82 34.32 -13.22
N ASP A 672 22.14 34.99 -14.14
CA ASP A 672 21.50 34.34 -15.29
C ASP A 672 22.53 33.90 -16.34
N ASN A 673 23.68 34.58 -16.38
CA ASN A 673 24.76 34.28 -17.31
C ASN A 673 25.42 32.93 -16.96
N LYS A 674 25.53 32.05 -17.97
CA LYS A 674 26.21 30.76 -17.89
C LYS A 674 27.50 30.84 -18.70
N PHE A 675 28.63 31.05 -18.03
CA PHE A 675 29.93 31.15 -18.69
C PHE A 675 30.94 30.21 -18.01
N PRO A 676 31.26 29.04 -18.59
CA PRO A 676 32.40 28.27 -18.12
C PRO A 676 33.67 29.06 -18.49
N GLY A 677 34.40 29.54 -17.49
CA GLY A 677 35.71 30.14 -17.74
C GLY A 677 36.65 29.11 -18.37
N ILE A 678 37.35 29.50 -19.44
CA ILE A 678 38.38 28.68 -20.09
C ILE A 678 39.66 29.54 -20.17
N GLY A 679 40.81 28.94 -19.87
CA GLY A 679 42.12 29.60 -19.92
C GLY A 679 42.19 30.87 -19.04
N GLY A 680 42.41 32.03 -19.66
CA GLY A 680 42.56 33.34 -18.99
C GLY A 680 41.30 33.88 -18.31
N THR A 681 40.14 33.26 -18.54
CA THR A 681 38.86 33.64 -17.92
C THR A 681 38.43 32.71 -16.78
N ASP A 682 39.18 31.62 -16.55
CA ASP A 682 38.91 30.69 -15.45
C ASP A 682 39.30 31.31 -14.10
N THR A 683 38.39 31.23 -13.12
CA THR A 683 38.59 31.82 -11.80
C THR A 683 39.79 31.19 -11.09
N GLY A 684 39.93 29.86 -11.16
CA GLY A 684 41.07 29.15 -10.56
C GLY A 684 42.40 29.62 -11.15
N ASN A 685 42.49 29.72 -12.47
CA ASN A 685 43.69 30.18 -13.14
C ASN A 685 44.07 31.62 -12.78
N ARG A 686 43.09 32.52 -12.68
CA ARG A 686 43.33 33.91 -12.28
C ARG A 686 43.76 34.04 -10.82
N LEU A 687 43.24 33.21 -9.92
CA LEU A 687 43.60 33.22 -8.50
C LEU A 687 45.07 32.85 -8.27
N PHE A 688 45.65 32.01 -9.13
CA PHE A 688 47.00 31.48 -8.96
C PHE A 688 47.97 31.87 -10.09
N ASN A 689 47.60 32.80 -10.97
CA ASN A 689 48.40 33.24 -12.12
C ASN A 689 48.80 32.09 -13.06
N THR A 690 47.94 31.09 -13.21
CA THR A 690 48.16 29.93 -14.09
C THR A 690 47.37 30.03 -15.39
N THR A 691 47.09 31.24 -15.87
CA THR A 691 46.28 31.50 -17.08
C THR A 691 46.87 30.96 -18.39
N HIS A 692 48.15 30.59 -18.38
CA HIS A 692 48.84 29.92 -19.49
C HIS A 692 48.59 28.40 -19.54
N LEU A 693 48.04 27.82 -18.46
CA LEU A 693 47.63 26.41 -18.42
C LEU A 693 46.21 26.32 -18.99
N ASN A 694 46.08 25.67 -20.15
CA ASN A 694 44.78 25.35 -20.74
C ASN A 694 44.07 24.24 -19.97
#